data_AF-A0A933N3X9-F1
#
_entry.id   AF-A0A933N3X9-F1
#
_cell.length_a   1.000
_cell.length_b   1.000
_cell.length_c   1.000
_cell.angle_alpha   90.00
_cell.angle_beta   90.00
_cell.angle_gamma   90.00
#
_symmetry.space_group_name_H-M   'P 1'
#
loop_
_entity.id
_entity.type
_entity.pdbx_description
1 polymer ?
#
loop_
_entity_poly.entity_id
_entity_poly.type
_entity_poly.pdbx_seq_one_letter_code
_entity_poly.pdbx_strand_id
1 'polypeptide(L)'
;MADNFSDFNLFRLSSAPTLAEIIRNFREFPELASPVTLYETTPPGFYAITGYKDGESVLLPAFTDIRLLNPPCYAKATLPFLHVLFHAPAADIFAFNPPLPQAKSAPAAIRLDKKQLSAVIGFLQTPSAFPANADFESAAKNEADLGNLHRANYFAEVSAARKPGSAPLGFYAGILINLGLFQEAYDYVKNAADPEFYCYLAEIHRRTGDLDTSRRLLEKIPAGSPFSERKDLELAWLSFEEGGFPAAGEIFKRLSENSFLKTEGLFGLGVTLSTNALKNKNPKELSEAVNIFTAGLQSPSPFSSQIFFHLGNIHFRAGNYGDAETCYRSSVGLWPAVQSKANLCLTLIKTGSLREAAALINEIALVDLNLSSRLAAELPPLQGPAALENSREIETSAREPHPAQPAVPPAPQPAGPGGEAAPSPPAREKTSASLEAATPKISNRTMKPPDADRPQVQPPAPDQPAAKQPAGEFDAETFGAVDSALPLTAEESRKDDFMGRAFKLASALEDEFNKKLYFNADGLTEVEKKLRLTFIQARHNPQDAVEIVRDCSAFLCYVMQERLKLRLIKFLDFDPWGWPMMIMAPKRVVTYPVARVWKLLWQESLPEPGWLTKYLQYVQEELETQNPKTQGVAAVHSKSSSHPERLLDAQTEHKRIMLLVSTLAETNNIELGRSGLVRLETVIKNNFRPGIPPTTDGWKLLRCYGHILAEIIIKDLKASWYNVDGNDGFWSMQLPWKTFIFPLGKIYKTASRHDSLAAYYDALLEDKLRYSGS
;
A
#
# COMPACT_ATOMS: atom_id res chain seq x y z
N MET A 1 45.07 1.97 -32.74
CA MET A 1 45.02 0.91 -31.73
C MET A 1 43.58 0.44 -31.71
N ALA A 2 43.30 -0.71 -32.30
CA ALA A 2 41.97 -1.32 -32.24
C ALA A 2 41.83 -1.86 -30.82
N ASP A 3 40.94 -1.26 -30.04
CA ASP A 3 40.70 -1.67 -28.66
C ASP A 3 40.29 -3.14 -28.65
N ASN A 4 41.11 -3.96 -27.97
CA ASN A 4 40.78 -5.31 -27.53
C ASN A 4 39.65 -5.22 -26.50
N PHE A 5 38.43 -4.84 -26.93
CA PHE A 5 37.22 -5.04 -26.15
C PHE A 5 36.94 -6.55 -26.17
N SER A 6 37.60 -7.26 -25.26
CA SER A 6 37.30 -8.65 -24.89
C SER A 6 35.79 -8.86 -24.87
N ASP A 7 35.32 -9.97 -25.45
CA ASP A 7 33.91 -10.36 -25.55
C ASP A 7 33.15 -10.13 -24.22
N PHE A 8 32.45 -8.99 -24.09
CA PHE A 8 31.71 -8.59 -22.88
C PHE A 8 30.36 -9.30 -22.79
N ASN A 9 30.15 -10.41 -23.49
CA ASN A 9 29.04 -11.32 -23.22
C ASN A 9 29.26 -12.01 -21.87
N LEU A 10 28.91 -11.28 -20.80
CA LEU A 10 28.96 -11.74 -19.42
C LEU A 10 28.00 -12.89 -19.16
N PHE A 11 26.92 -12.97 -19.94
CA PHE A 11 26.04 -14.13 -19.99
C PHE A 11 26.60 -15.13 -20.99
N ARG A 12 27.11 -16.27 -20.49
CA ARG A 12 27.59 -17.38 -21.31
C ARG A 12 26.40 -18.25 -21.69
N LEU A 13 25.61 -17.76 -22.64
CA LEU A 13 24.35 -18.36 -23.05
C LEU A 13 24.40 -19.04 -24.41
N SER A 14 23.64 -20.12 -24.53
CA SER A 14 23.27 -20.72 -25.79
C SER A 14 22.42 -19.76 -26.64
N SER A 15 22.23 -20.08 -27.93
CA SER A 15 21.44 -19.26 -28.85
C SER A 15 19.96 -19.13 -28.47
N ALA A 16 19.45 -20.02 -27.61
CA ALA A 16 18.09 -20.03 -27.09
C ALA A 16 18.13 -20.37 -25.59
N PRO A 17 18.53 -19.40 -24.74
CA PRO A 17 18.82 -19.68 -23.35
C PRO A 17 17.58 -20.14 -22.59
N THR A 18 17.72 -21.24 -21.85
CA THR A 18 16.67 -21.69 -20.92
C THR A 18 16.72 -20.86 -19.64
N LEU A 19 15.60 -20.76 -18.91
CA LEU A 19 15.58 -20.11 -17.59
C LEU A 19 16.61 -20.72 -16.63
N ALA A 20 16.80 -22.04 -16.67
CA ALA A 20 17.81 -22.74 -15.86
C ALA A 20 19.25 -22.37 -16.24
N GLU A 21 19.51 -22.01 -17.50
CA GLU A 21 20.80 -21.51 -17.96
C GLU A 21 21.03 -20.07 -17.47
N ILE A 22 20.02 -19.21 -17.60
CA ILE A 22 20.05 -17.83 -17.13
C ILE A 22 20.30 -17.78 -15.61
N ILE A 23 19.51 -18.52 -14.83
CA ILE A 23 19.61 -18.59 -13.37
C ILE A 23 21.03 -18.95 -12.93
N ARG A 24 21.67 -19.92 -13.59
CA ARG A 24 23.03 -20.37 -13.22
C ARG A 24 24.09 -19.29 -13.38
N ASN A 25 23.96 -18.43 -14.40
CA ASN A 25 24.92 -17.35 -14.66
C ASN A 25 24.91 -16.30 -13.53
N PHE A 26 23.80 -16.11 -12.80
CA PHE A 26 23.73 -15.09 -11.74
C PHE A 26 24.71 -15.30 -10.57
N ARG A 27 25.26 -16.50 -10.39
CA ARG A 27 26.33 -16.74 -9.39
C ARG A 27 27.66 -16.12 -9.78
N GLU A 28 27.87 -15.84 -11.07
CA GLU A 28 29.10 -15.26 -11.59
C GLU A 28 29.14 -13.74 -11.41
N PHE A 29 28.01 -13.12 -11.06
CA PHE A 29 27.90 -11.68 -10.84
C PHE A 29 28.01 -11.38 -9.35
N PRO A 30 29.11 -10.78 -8.87
CA PRO A 30 29.23 -10.39 -7.46
C PRO A 30 28.35 -9.19 -7.12
N GLU A 31 28.10 -8.33 -8.10
CA GLU A 31 27.38 -7.07 -7.97
C GLU A 31 26.53 -6.83 -9.23
N LEU A 32 25.41 -6.14 -9.05
CA LEU A 32 24.59 -5.60 -10.13
C LEU A 32 24.54 -4.09 -10.02
N ALA A 33 24.33 -3.42 -11.15
CA ALA A 33 24.20 -1.97 -11.21
C ALA A 33 22.99 -1.53 -12.04
N SER A 34 22.45 -0.35 -11.76
CA SER A 34 21.44 0.29 -12.62
C SER A 34 21.77 1.77 -12.83
N PRO A 35 21.49 2.34 -14.02
CA PRO A 35 21.47 3.78 -14.16
C PRO A 35 20.41 4.37 -13.23
N VAL A 36 20.71 5.55 -12.68
CA VAL A 36 19.77 6.31 -11.86
C VAL A 36 19.63 7.74 -12.37
N THR A 37 18.48 8.34 -12.13
CA THR A 37 18.22 9.75 -12.46
C THR A 37 17.93 10.51 -11.18
N LEU A 38 18.48 11.72 -11.06
CA LEU A 38 18.18 12.63 -9.95
C LEU A 38 16.83 13.30 -10.18
N TYR A 39 15.94 13.21 -9.19
CA TYR A 39 14.65 13.88 -9.14
C TYR A 39 14.69 14.97 -8.07
N GLU A 40 14.57 16.23 -8.50
CA GLU A 40 14.61 17.41 -7.62
C GLU A 40 13.21 17.79 -7.10
N THR A 41 12.40 16.82 -6.70
CA THR A 41 11.03 17.08 -6.21
C THR A 41 11.03 17.84 -4.88
N THR A 42 12.02 17.58 -4.02
CA THR A 42 12.27 18.30 -2.77
C THR A 42 13.78 18.34 -2.48
N PRO A 43 14.36 19.42 -1.93
CA PRO A 43 15.75 19.41 -1.48
C PRO A 43 15.90 18.55 -0.21
N PRO A 44 16.85 17.59 -0.15
CA PRO A 44 17.76 17.16 -1.22
C PRO A 44 17.08 16.18 -2.20
N GLY A 45 17.36 16.31 -3.50
CA GLY A 45 16.78 15.44 -4.51
C GLY A 45 17.14 13.95 -4.34
N PHE A 46 16.32 13.06 -4.91
CA PHE A 46 16.48 11.61 -4.81
C PHE A 46 16.93 10.98 -6.12
N TYR A 47 17.77 9.96 -6.04
CA TYR A 47 18.09 9.12 -7.18
C TYR A 47 17.11 7.97 -7.28
N ALA A 48 16.50 7.79 -8.45
CA ALA A 48 15.60 6.66 -8.71
C ALA A 48 16.06 5.86 -9.94
N ILE A 49 15.80 4.56 -9.94
CA ILE A 49 16.01 3.72 -11.13
C ILE A 49 14.93 4.08 -12.13
N THR A 50 15.31 4.70 -13.24
CA THR A 50 14.35 5.10 -14.28
C THR A 50 14.02 3.91 -15.15
N GLY A 51 12.76 3.46 -15.08
CA GLY A 51 12.24 2.49 -16.04
C GLY A 51 12.21 3.06 -17.45
N TYR A 52 12.46 2.22 -18.44
CA TYR A 52 12.31 2.59 -19.85
C TYR A 52 11.12 1.84 -20.46
N LYS A 53 10.50 2.45 -21.47
CA LYS A 53 9.38 1.83 -22.17
C LYS A 53 9.89 0.91 -23.25
N ASP A 54 9.38 -0.31 -23.28
CA ASP A 54 9.48 -1.21 -24.42
C ASP A 54 8.09 -1.72 -24.79
N GLY A 55 7.56 -1.20 -25.91
CA GLY A 55 6.14 -1.33 -26.22
C GLY A 55 5.27 -0.69 -25.13
N GLU A 56 4.36 -1.48 -24.57
CA GLU A 56 3.42 -1.04 -23.52
C GLU A 56 3.95 -1.28 -22.10
N SER A 57 5.05 -2.01 -21.96
CA SER A 57 5.61 -2.38 -20.67
C SER A 57 6.66 -1.37 -20.21
N VAL A 58 6.69 -1.10 -18.90
CA VAL A 58 7.77 -0.38 -18.23
C VAL A 58 8.76 -1.42 -17.69
N LEU A 59 10.01 -1.34 -18.14
CA LEU A 59 11.07 -2.26 -17.76
C LEU A 59 12.07 -1.54 -16.86
N LEU A 60 12.45 -2.16 -15.74
CA LEU A 60 13.57 -1.66 -14.94
C LEU A 60 14.89 -2.23 -15.45
N PRO A 61 15.88 -1.39 -15.77
CA PRO A 61 17.17 -1.86 -16.22
C PRO A 61 18.04 -2.31 -15.05
N ALA A 62 18.83 -3.34 -15.30
CA ALA A 62 19.92 -3.78 -14.45
C ALA A 62 21.10 -4.22 -15.32
N PHE A 63 22.31 -4.13 -14.82
CA PHE A 63 23.54 -4.46 -15.52
C PHE A 63 24.36 -5.40 -14.67
N THR A 64 24.92 -6.43 -15.30
CA THR A 64 25.72 -7.46 -14.62
C THR A 64 27.15 -7.01 -14.32
N ASP A 65 27.53 -5.83 -14.82
CA ASP A 65 28.83 -5.22 -14.57
C ASP A 65 28.68 -3.69 -14.64
N ILE A 66 29.12 -3.02 -13.58
CA ILE A 66 29.07 -1.56 -13.47
C ILE A 66 29.84 -0.84 -14.57
N ARG A 67 30.90 -1.47 -15.12
CA ARG A 67 31.72 -0.89 -16.20
C ARG A 67 30.92 -0.68 -17.47
N LEU A 68 29.79 -1.39 -17.65
CA LEU A 68 28.88 -1.23 -18.77
C LEU A 68 28.06 0.06 -18.70
N LEU A 69 28.08 0.78 -17.57
CA LEU A 69 27.31 1.99 -17.36
C LEU A 69 28.18 3.24 -17.32
N ASN A 70 27.61 4.33 -17.80
CA ASN A 70 28.07 5.67 -17.47
C ASN A 70 27.40 6.12 -16.15
N PRO A 71 28.14 6.78 -15.22
CA PRO A 71 27.53 7.35 -14.02
C PRO A 71 26.54 8.48 -14.38
N PRO A 72 25.56 8.79 -13.50
CA PRO A 72 25.37 8.21 -12.18
C PRO A 72 24.71 6.83 -12.21
N CYS A 73 25.20 5.92 -11.37
CA CYS A 73 24.64 4.58 -11.23
C CYS A 73 24.58 4.12 -9.77
N TYR A 74 23.62 3.24 -9.48
CA TYR A 74 23.51 2.55 -8.20
C TYR A 74 24.02 1.13 -8.37
N ALA A 75 24.90 0.68 -7.49
CA ALA A 75 25.46 -0.67 -7.52
C ALA A 75 25.39 -1.32 -6.14
N LYS A 76 25.10 -2.62 -6.11
CA LYS A 76 25.00 -3.40 -4.87
C LYS A 76 25.21 -4.88 -5.16
N ALA A 77 25.61 -5.61 -4.12
CA ALA A 77 25.70 -7.07 -4.18
C ALA A 77 24.42 -7.68 -4.81
N THR A 78 24.60 -8.69 -5.65
CA THR A 78 23.55 -9.22 -6.54
C THR A 78 22.26 -9.56 -5.81
N LEU A 79 22.32 -10.31 -4.70
CA LEU A 79 21.12 -10.73 -3.99
C LEU A 79 20.32 -9.55 -3.40
N PRO A 80 20.90 -8.64 -2.60
CA PRO A 80 20.19 -7.44 -2.15
C PRO A 80 19.66 -6.56 -3.30
N PHE A 81 20.39 -6.45 -4.41
CA PHE A 81 19.93 -5.68 -5.57
C PHE A 81 18.67 -6.29 -6.20
N LEU A 82 18.65 -7.62 -6.39
CA LEU A 82 17.47 -8.31 -6.93
C LEU A 82 16.25 -8.18 -6.00
N HIS A 83 16.45 -8.12 -4.68
CA HIS A 83 15.38 -7.82 -3.73
C HIS A 83 14.81 -6.41 -3.90
N VAL A 84 15.66 -5.40 -4.14
CA VAL A 84 15.19 -4.04 -4.46
C VAL A 84 14.31 -4.06 -5.72
N LEU A 85 14.76 -4.75 -6.78
CA LEU A 85 13.98 -4.89 -8.01
C LEU A 85 12.66 -5.63 -7.79
N PHE A 86 12.68 -6.77 -7.09
CA PHE A 86 11.49 -7.60 -6.88
C PHE A 86 10.37 -6.84 -6.16
N HIS A 87 10.74 -5.97 -5.21
CA HIS A 87 9.80 -5.14 -4.47
C HIS A 87 9.46 -3.80 -5.15
N ALA A 88 9.89 -3.59 -6.40
CA ALA A 88 9.51 -2.40 -7.14
C ALA A 88 8.00 -2.43 -7.49
N PRO A 89 7.21 -1.44 -7.05
CA PRO A 89 5.76 -1.46 -7.25
C PRO A 89 5.36 -1.27 -8.71
N ALA A 90 6.13 -0.48 -9.48
CA ALA A 90 5.76 -0.01 -10.81
C ALA A 90 6.22 -0.92 -11.97
N ALA A 91 6.97 -1.98 -11.70
CA ALA A 91 7.59 -2.80 -12.75
C ALA A 91 7.31 -4.28 -12.57
N ASP A 92 6.89 -4.93 -13.65
CA ASP A 92 6.66 -6.37 -13.68
C ASP A 92 7.72 -7.12 -14.51
N ILE A 93 8.53 -6.38 -15.28
CA ILE A 93 9.58 -6.91 -16.14
C ILE A 93 10.90 -6.18 -15.84
N PHE A 94 11.98 -6.95 -15.78
CA PHE A 94 13.34 -6.50 -15.49
C PHE A 94 14.24 -6.87 -16.65
N ALA A 95 14.98 -5.90 -17.18
CA ALA A 95 15.89 -6.10 -18.29
C ALA A 95 17.34 -6.06 -17.82
N PHE A 96 18.07 -7.13 -18.08
CA PHE A 96 19.49 -7.27 -17.75
C PHE A 96 20.35 -6.98 -18.99
N ASN A 97 21.24 -6.00 -18.84
CA ASN A 97 22.08 -5.40 -19.88
C ASN A 97 21.29 -4.86 -21.10
N PRO A 98 20.22 -4.08 -20.92
CA PRO A 98 19.46 -3.53 -22.03
C PRO A 98 20.25 -2.49 -22.84
N PRO A 99 19.95 -2.33 -24.15
CA PRO A 99 20.53 -1.27 -24.98
C PRO A 99 19.97 0.09 -24.56
N LEU A 100 20.63 0.76 -23.61
CA LEU A 100 20.27 2.10 -23.15
C LEU A 100 21.31 3.14 -23.56
N PRO A 101 20.93 4.42 -23.72
CA PRO A 101 21.89 5.50 -23.97
C PRO A 101 23.01 5.59 -22.91
N GLN A 102 22.71 5.18 -21.67
CA GLN A 102 23.65 5.16 -20.55
C GLN A 102 24.59 3.93 -20.59
N ALA A 103 24.30 2.94 -21.44
CA ALA A 103 25.12 1.75 -21.59
C ALA A 103 26.28 2.00 -22.58
N LYS A 104 27.50 1.59 -22.21
CA LYS A 104 28.70 1.68 -23.06
C LYS A 104 28.73 0.60 -24.14
N SER A 105 28.07 -0.52 -23.90
CA SER A 105 27.91 -1.63 -24.85
C SER A 105 26.55 -2.28 -24.64
N ALA A 106 25.95 -2.76 -25.73
CA ALA A 106 24.62 -3.36 -25.74
C ALA A 106 24.70 -4.85 -26.08
N PRO A 107 24.97 -5.74 -25.11
CA PRO A 107 24.80 -7.18 -25.34
C PRO A 107 23.30 -7.51 -25.50
N ALA A 108 22.99 -8.76 -25.85
CA ALA A 108 21.61 -9.20 -25.94
C ALA A 108 20.93 -9.12 -24.55
N ALA A 109 19.89 -8.29 -24.46
CA ALA A 109 19.17 -8.07 -23.21
C ALA A 109 18.42 -9.34 -22.76
N ILE A 110 18.55 -9.70 -21.49
CA ILE A 110 17.75 -10.77 -20.88
C ILE A 110 16.59 -10.13 -20.14
N ARG A 111 15.39 -10.66 -20.33
CA ARG A 111 14.20 -10.17 -19.65
C ARG A 111 13.68 -11.22 -18.69
N LEU A 112 13.40 -10.79 -17.47
CA LEU A 112 12.78 -11.62 -16.44
C LEU A 112 11.50 -10.93 -15.97
N ASP A 113 10.42 -11.67 -15.86
CA ASP A 113 9.25 -11.22 -15.09
C ASP A 113 9.50 -11.36 -13.58
N LYS A 114 8.60 -10.83 -12.74
CA LYS A 114 8.71 -10.96 -11.26
C LYS A 114 8.80 -12.41 -10.78
N LYS A 115 8.06 -13.33 -11.40
CA LYS A 115 8.07 -14.75 -11.05
C LYS A 115 9.44 -15.39 -11.30
N GLN A 116 10.03 -15.12 -12.46
CA GLN A 116 11.36 -15.57 -12.86
C GLN A 116 12.45 -14.90 -12.02
N LEU A 117 12.32 -13.60 -11.74
CA LEU A 117 13.22 -12.89 -10.83
C LEU A 117 13.21 -13.51 -9.43
N SER A 118 12.03 -13.87 -8.91
CA SER A 118 11.89 -14.60 -7.64
C SER A 118 12.60 -15.96 -7.67
N ALA A 119 12.55 -16.69 -8.79
CA ALA A 119 13.27 -17.94 -8.95
C ALA A 119 14.81 -17.74 -8.98
N VAL A 120 15.30 -16.64 -9.57
CA VAL A 120 16.73 -16.25 -9.49
C VAL A 120 17.13 -15.97 -8.04
N ILE A 121 16.34 -15.19 -7.31
CA ILE A 121 16.57 -14.90 -5.88
C ILE A 121 16.63 -16.21 -5.08
N GLY A 122 15.67 -17.10 -5.28
CA GLY A 122 15.61 -18.41 -4.62
C GLY A 122 16.81 -19.29 -4.92
N PHE A 123 17.30 -19.29 -6.15
CA PHE A 123 18.51 -20.00 -6.54
C PHE A 123 19.76 -19.47 -5.81
N LEU A 124 19.92 -18.14 -5.72
CA LEU A 124 21.04 -17.52 -5.04
C LEU A 124 21.02 -17.74 -3.53
N GLN A 125 19.83 -17.84 -2.94
CA GLN A 125 19.63 -18.19 -1.53
C GLN A 125 19.83 -19.68 -1.24
N THR A 126 19.87 -20.54 -2.27
CA THR A 126 19.98 -21.98 -2.11
C THR A 126 21.44 -22.41 -2.00
N PRO A 127 21.87 -22.97 -0.85
CA PRO A 127 23.27 -23.35 -0.63
C PRO A 127 23.67 -24.56 -1.49
N SER A 128 24.71 -24.39 -2.33
CA SER A 128 25.42 -25.40 -3.15
C SER A 128 24.58 -26.48 -3.89
N ALA A 129 25.24 -27.40 -4.61
CA ALA A 129 24.59 -28.30 -5.58
C ALA A 129 23.63 -29.30 -4.91
N PHE A 130 22.38 -29.31 -5.37
CA PHE A 130 21.39 -30.31 -4.94
C PHE A 130 21.72 -31.69 -5.51
N PRO A 131 21.42 -32.78 -4.77
CA PRO A 131 21.52 -34.13 -5.29
C PRO A 131 20.74 -34.26 -6.60
N ALA A 132 21.28 -34.97 -7.58
CA ALA A 132 20.63 -35.15 -8.89
C ALA A 132 19.19 -35.71 -8.75
N ASN A 133 18.97 -36.55 -7.75
CA ASN A 133 17.72 -37.24 -7.44
C ASN A 133 16.89 -36.55 -6.34
N ALA A 134 17.12 -35.27 -6.06
CA ALA A 134 16.33 -34.56 -5.06
C ALA A 134 14.86 -34.45 -5.47
N ASP A 135 13.97 -34.65 -4.49
CA ASP A 135 12.55 -34.38 -4.63
C ASP A 135 12.29 -32.87 -4.46
N PHE A 136 12.29 -32.17 -5.59
CA PHE A 136 12.08 -30.72 -5.64
C PHE A 136 10.67 -30.30 -5.22
N GLU A 137 9.68 -31.18 -5.33
CA GLU A 137 8.31 -30.89 -4.91
C GLU A 137 8.23 -30.81 -3.38
N SER A 138 8.73 -31.85 -2.71
CA SER A 138 8.85 -31.85 -1.25
C SER A 138 9.76 -30.73 -0.74
N ALA A 139 10.87 -30.45 -1.44
CA ALA A 139 11.75 -29.34 -1.08
C ALA A 139 11.04 -27.98 -1.20
N ALA A 140 10.26 -27.75 -2.27
CA ALA A 140 9.48 -26.54 -2.44
C ALA A 140 8.47 -26.35 -1.32
N LYS A 141 7.74 -27.42 -0.96
CA LYS A 141 6.78 -27.39 0.15
C LYS A 141 7.45 -27.07 1.48
N ASN A 142 8.55 -27.75 1.81
CA ASN A 142 9.28 -27.51 3.05
C ASN A 142 9.79 -26.07 3.16
N GLU A 143 10.35 -25.52 2.08
CA GLU A 143 10.78 -24.11 2.08
C GLU A 143 9.62 -23.14 2.19
N ALA A 144 8.47 -23.45 1.57
CA ALA A 144 7.26 -22.65 1.71
C ALA A 144 6.78 -22.65 3.17
N ASP A 145 6.73 -23.81 3.81
CA ASP A 145 6.33 -23.96 5.22
C ASP A 145 7.28 -23.23 6.18
N LEU A 146 8.55 -23.05 5.81
CA LEU A 146 9.51 -22.23 6.55
C LEU A 146 9.43 -20.73 6.25
N GLY A 147 8.64 -20.32 5.26
CA GLY A 147 8.53 -18.94 4.77
C GLY A 147 9.63 -18.48 3.82
N ASN A 148 10.46 -19.40 3.31
CA ASN A 148 11.49 -19.12 2.31
C ASN A 148 10.91 -19.11 0.90
N LEU A 149 9.96 -18.19 0.65
CA LEU A 149 9.08 -18.21 -0.52
C LEU A 149 9.83 -18.15 -1.86
N HIS A 150 10.94 -17.41 -1.95
CA HIS A 150 11.75 -17.37 -3.17
C HIS A 150 12.41 -18.73 -3.47
N ARG A 151 12.99 -19.39 -2.45
CA ARG A 151 13.56 -20.73 -2.57
C ARG A 151 12.49 -21.77 -2.94
N ALA A 152 11.32 -21.65 -2.32
CA ALA A 152 10.16 -22.49 -2.63
C ALA A 152 9.74 -22.34 -4.11
N ASN A 153 9.64 -21.10 -4.61
CA ASN A 153 9.33 -20.83 -6.02
C ASN A 153 10.41 -21.39 -6.96
N TYR A 154 11.69 -21.21 -6.63
CA TYR A 154 12.78 -21.81 -7.41
C TYR A 154 12.65 -23.34 -7.50
N PHE A 155 12.41 -24.03 -6.38
CA PHE A 155 12.25 -25.49 -6.40
C PHE A 155 11.00 -25.95 -7.14
N ALA A 156 9.88 -25.22 -7.02
CA ALA A 156 8.66 -25.51 -7.76
C ALA A 156 8.89 -25.38 -9.29
N GLU A 157 9.59 -24.33 -9.73
CA GLU A 157 9.95 -24.13 -11.14
C GLU A 157 10.86 -25.24 -11.66
N VAL A 158 11.86 -25.66 -10.86
CA VAL A 158 12.74 -26.79 -11.23
C VAL A 158 11.94 -28.11 -11.32
N SER A 159 10.99 -28.33 -10.41
CA SER A 159 10.11 -29.51 -10.45
C SER A 159 9.25 -29.52 -11.70
N ALA A 160 8.60 -28.40 -12.02
CA ALA A 160 7.74 -28.24 -13.20
C ALA A 160 8.53 -28.43 -14.50
N ALA A 161 9.75 -27.90 -14.59
CA ALA A 161 10.61 -28.08 -15.75
C ALA A 161 11.04 -29.54 -15.98
N ARG A 162 11.15 -30.35 -14.92
CA ARG A 162 11.47 -31.79 -15.02
C ARG A 162 10.27 -32.65 -15.42
N LYS A 163 9.05 -32.18 -15.13
CA LYS A 163 7.79 -32.90 -15.41
C LYS A 163 6.82 -31.99 -16.17
N PRO A 164 7.14 -31.56 -17.41
CA PRO A 164 6.25 -30.69 -18.17
C PRO A 164 4.89 -31.37 -18.40
N GLY A 165 3.81 -30.66 -18.11
CA GLY A 165 2.45 -31.18 -18.26
C GLY A 165 1.91 -31.95 -17.05
N SER A 166 2.62 -31.99 -15.92
CA SER A 166 2.02 -32.46 -14.66
C SER A 166 0.81 -31.60 -14.29
N ALA A 167 -0.15 -32.20 -13.58
CA ALA A 167 -1.26 -31.45 -13.02
C ALA A 167 -0.74 -30.29 -12.15
N PRO A 168 -1.46 -29.14 -12.11
CA PRO A 168 -1.09 -28.05 -11.22
C PRO A 168 -1.05 -28.55 -9.77
N LEU A 169 -0.10 -28.03 -9.00
CA LEU A 169 0.12 -28.34 -7.60
C LEU A 169 -0.48 -27.23 -6.75
N GLY A 170 -1.47 -27.51 -5.91
CA GLY A 170 -2.16 -26.49 -5.12
C GLY A 170 -1.20 -25.64 -4.27
N PHE A 171 -0.24 -26.27 -3.59
CA PHE A 171 0.73 -25.53 -2.77
C PHE A 171 1.56 -24.51 -3.56
N TYR A 172 1.76 -24.71 -4.88
CA TYR A 172 2.48 -23.74 -5.70
C TYR A 172 1.68 -22.46 -5.93
N ALA A 173 0.35 -22.55 -6.05
CA ALA A 173 -0.52 -21.39 -6.05
C ALA A 173 -0.36 -20.59 -4.75
N GLY A 174 -0.30 -21.27 -3.61
CA GLY A 174 -0.02 -20.65 -2.31
C GLY A 174 1.31 -19.92 -2.24
N ILE A 175 2.38 -20.49 -2.83
CA ILE A 175 3.70 -19.81 -2.93
C ILE A 175 3.57 -18.51 -3.73
N LEU A 176 2.92 -18.55 -4.90
CA LEU A 176 2.74 -17.36 -5.75
C LEU A 176 1.90 -16.29 -5.06
N ILE A 177 0.80 -16.66 -4.38
CA ILE A 177 -0.04 -15.74 -3.60
C ILE A 177 0.78 -15.07 -2.49
N ASN A 178 1.58 -15.84 -1.74
CA ASN A 178 2.39 -15.30 -0.65
C ASN A 178 3.55 -14.42 -1.14
N LEU A 179 4.05 -14.64 -2.36
CA LEU A 179 4.98 -13.74 -3.04
C LEU A 179 4.32 -12.44 -3.56
N GLY A 180 2.99 -12.33 -3.50
CA GLY A 180 2.22 -11.23 -4.09
C GLY A 180 2.02 -11.33 -5.60
N LEU A 181 2.29 -12.50 -6.20
CA LEU A 181 2.16 -12.79 -7.63
C LEU A 181 0.75 -13.29 -7.96
N PHE A 182 -0.26 -12.46 -7.65
CA PHE A 182 -1.67 -12.85 -7.75
C PHE A 182 -2.10 -13.19 -9.18
N GLN A 183 -1.54 -12.49 -10.17
CA GLN A 183 -1.82 -12.73 -11.57
C GLN A 183 -1.34 -14.12 -11.99
N GLU A 184 -0.09 -14.43 -11.70
CA GLU A 184 0.54 -15.71 -12.02
C GLU A 184 -0.16 -16.85 -11.27
N ALA A 185 -0.51 -16.62 -10.00
CA ALA A 185 -1.32 -17.57 -9.23
C ALA A 185 -2.68 -17.82 -9.88
N TYR A 186 -3.39 -16.75 -10.30
CA TYR A 186 -4.68 -16.85 -10.96
C TYR A 186 -4.57 -17.62 -12.28
N ASP A 187 -3.62 -17.24 -13.14
CA ASP A 187 -3.41 -17.91 -14.42
C ASP A 187 -3.05 -19.39 -14.26
N TYR A 188 -2.37 -19.73 -13.17
CA TYR A 188 -2.03 -21.10 -12.82
C TYR A 188 -3.25 -21.94 -12.42
N VAL A 189 -4.23 -21.37 -11.70
CA VAL A 189 -5.36 -22.14 -11.12
C VAL A 189 -6.72 -21.92 -11.78
N LYS A 190 -6.91 -20.89 -12.61
CA LYS A 190 -8.23 -20.46 -13.14
C LYS A 190 -9.02 -21.52 -13.90
N ASN A 191 -8.32 -22.50 -14.48
CA ASN A 191 -8.95 -23.58 -15.28
C ASN A 191 -9.21 -24.85 -14.46
N ALA A 192 -8.77 -24.90 -13.21
CA ALA A 192 -8.88 -26.09 -12.39
C ALA A 192 -10.24 -26.14 -11.66
N ALA A 193 -10.90 -27.29 -11.72
CA ALA A 193 -12.23 -27.51 -11.13
C ALA A 193 -12.17 -28.30 -9.80
N ASP A 194 -11.01 -28.32 -9.15
CA ASP A 194 -10.82 -29.01 -7.86
C ASP A 194 -11.17 -28.09 -6.68
N PRO A 195 -11.82 -28.59 -5.62
CA PRO A 195 -12.03 -27.85 -4.37
C PRO A 195 -10.79 -27.16 -3.80
N GLU A 196 -9.60 -27.75 -3.95
CA GLU A 196 -8.33 -27.13 -3.55
C GLU A 196 -8.12 -25.76 -4.23
N PHE A 197 -8.31 -25.71 -5.54
CA PHE A 197 -8.10 -24.50 -6.34
C PHE A 197 -9.18 -23.45 -6.11
N TYR A 198 -10.40 -23.85 -5.70
CA TYR A 198 -11.41 -22.88 -5.27
C TYR A 198 -10.98 -22.13 -4.01
N CYS A 199 -10.24 -22.75 -3.07
CA CYS A 199 -9.67 -22.03 -1.93
C CYS A 199 -8.69 -20.94 -2.40
N TYR A 200 -7.77 -21.27 -3.30
CA TYR A 200 -6.77 -20.32 -3.79
C TYR A 200 -7.38 -19.20 -4.64
N LEU A 201 -8.35 -19.52 -5.50
CA LEU A 201 -9.11 -18.51 -6.24
C LEU A 201 -9.87 -17.59 -5.28
N ALA A 202 -10.50 -18.14 -4.24
CA ALA A 202 -11.20 -17.34 -3.24
C ALA A 202 -10.24 -16.39 -2.51
N GLU A 203 -9.04 -16.87 -2.14
CA GLU A 203 -8.01 -16.05 -1.52
C GLU A 203 -7.54 -14.92 -2.45
N ILE A 204 -7.29 -15.22 -3.74
CA ILE A 204 -6.91 -14.22 -4.74
C ILE A 204 -7.99 -13.15 -4.86
N HIS A 205 -9.25 -13.55 -5.01
CA HIS A 205 -10.37 -12.62 -5.13
C HIS A 205 -10.53 -11.77 -3.85
N ARG A 206 -10.36 -12.36 -2.66
CA ARG A 206 -10.39 -11.61 -1.40
C ARG A 206 -9.27 -10.57 -1.33
N ARG A 207 -8.01 -10.98 -1.58
CA ARG A 207 -6.84 -10.09 -1.54
C ARG A 207 -6.86 -9.00 -2.62
N THR A 208 -7.63 -9.21 -3.69
CA THR A 208 -7.85 -8.22 -4.76
C THR A 208 -9.15 -7.42 -4.60
N GLY A 209 -9.91 -7.65 -3.52
CA GLY A 209 -11.09 -6.87 -3.12
C GLY A 209 -12.44 -7.34 -3.67
N ASP A 210 -12.51 -8.46 -4.37
CA ASP A 210 -13.76 -9.07 -4.86
C ASP A 210 -14.29 -10.11 -3.86
N LEU A 211 -14.85 -9.63 -2.75
CA LEU A 211 -15.35 -10.45 -1.65
C LEU A 211 -16.53 -11.34 -2.07
N ASP A 212 -17.39 -10.88 -2.98
CA ASP A 212 -18.56 -11.62 -3.47
C ASP A 212 -18.16 -12.84 -4.28
N THR A 213 -17.20 -12.70 -5.20
CA THR A 213 -16.70 -13.84 -5.97
C THR A 213 -15.93 -14.81 -5.07
N SER A 214 -15.16 -14.29 -4.11
CA SER A 214 -14.49 -15.13 -3.10
C SER A 214 -15.50 -16.01 -2.36
N ARG A 215 -16.59 -15.44 -1.84
CA ARG A 215 -17.65 -16.19 -1.15
C ARG A 215 -18.30 -17.26 -2.03
N ARG A 216 -18.67 -16.91 -3.27
CA ARG A 216 -19.26 -17.86 -4.23
C ARG A 216 -18.32 -19.02 -4.59
N LEU A 217 -17.01 -18.79 -4.58
CA LEU A 217 -16.03 -19.86 -4.78
C LEU A 217 -15.95 -20.78 -3.56
N LEU A 218 -15.96 -20.24 -2.35
CA LEU A 218 -15.95 -21.03 -1.11
C LEU A 218 -17.21 -21.89 -0.95
N GLU A 219 -18.36 -21.43 -1.45
CA GLU A 219 -19.61 -22.20 -1.49
C GLU A 219 -19.51 -23.48 -2.33
N LYS A 220 -18.63 -23.50 -3.34
CA LYS A 220 -18.40 -24.68 -4.19
C LYS A 220 -17.62 -25.79 -3.47
N ILE A 221 -17.00 -25.49 -2.33
CA ILE A 221 -16.22 -26.46 -1.57
C ILE A 221 -17.18 -27.29 -0.69
N PRO A 222 -17.27 -28.62 -0.91
CA PRO A 222 -18.17 -29.48 -0.14
C PRO A 222 -17.81 -29.51 1.36
N ALA A 223 -18.83 -29.60 2.21
CA ALA A 223 -18.64 -29.86 3.63
C ALA A 223 -17.96 -31.22 3.85
N GLY A 224 -17.04 -31.29 4.81
CA GLY A 224 -16.27 -32.52 5.09
C GLY A 224 -15.16 -32.84 4.08
N SER A 225 -14.91 -31.96 3.09
CA SER A 225 -13.73 -32.10 2.23
C SER A 225 -12.42 -31.91 3.03
N PRO A 226 -11.27 -32.43 2.54
CA PRO A 226 -9.96 -32.19 3.15
C PRO A 226 -9.58 -30.70 3.24
N PHE A 227 -10.28 -29.84 2.49
CA PHE A 227 -10.06 -28.40 2.43
C PHE A 227 -11.03 -27.61 3.32
N SER A 228 -11.77 -28.28 4.20
CA SER A 228 -12.71 -27.63 5.13
C SER A 228 -12.02 -26.60 6.03
N GLU A 229 -10.83 -26.91 6.56
CA GLU A 229 -10.07 -25.96 7.39
C GLU A 229 -9.59 -24.74 6.59
N ARG A 230 -9.17 -24.93 5.33
CA ARG A 230 -8.76 -23.83 4.44
C ARG A 230 -9.96 -22.96 4.05
N LYS A 231 -11.12 -23.59 3.79
CA LYS A 231 -12.39 -22.89 3.57
C LYS A 231 -12.77 -22.05 4.79
N ASP A 232 -12.73 -22.65 5.98
CA ASP A 232 -13.05 -21.97 7.24
C ASP A 232 -12.11 -20.79 7.49
N LEU A 233 -10.82 -20.96 7.22
CA LEU A 233 -9.83 -19.89 7.28
C LEU A 233 -10.18 -18.73 6.34
N GLU A 234 -10.48 -19.00 5.07
CA GLU A 234 -10.85 -17.94 4.11
C GLU A 234 -12.18 -17.27 4.47
N LEU A 235 -13.15 -18.02 5.02
CA LEU A 235 -14.38 -17.44 5.57
C LEU A 235 -14.10 -16.52 6.76
N ALA A 236 -13.15 -16.87 7.62
CA ALA A 236 -12.73 -16.02 8.74
C ALA A 236 -12.10 -14.71 8.23
N TRP A 237 -11.23 -14.79 7.22
CA TRP A 237 -10.69 -13.59 6.58
C TRP A 237 -11.76 -12.75 5.90
N LEU A 238 -12.71 -13.34 5.19
CA LEU A 238 -13.85 -12.60 4.62
C LEU A 238 -14.66 -11.88 5.70
N SER A 239 -15.00 -12.59 6.79
CA SER A 239 -15.69 -11.99 7.93
C SER A 239 -14.89 -10.84 8.55
N PHE A 240 -13.56 -10.95 8.60
CA PHE A 240 -12.69 -9.89 9.09
C PHE A 240 -12.74 -8.64 8.19
N GLU A 241 -12.60 -8.81 6.86
CA GLU A 241 -12.66 -7.71 5.88
C GLU A 241 -14.04 -7.02 5.85
N GLU A 242 -15.11 -7.75 6.16
CA GLU A 242 -16.46 -7.23 6.32
C GLU A 242 -16.70 -6.53 7.67
N GLY A 243 -15.69 -6.50 8.55
CA GLY A 243 -15.76 -5.89 9.88
C GLY A 243 -16.41 -6.77 10.96
N GLY A 244 -16.71 -8.03 10.65
CA GLY A 244 -17.22 -9.05 11.55
C GLY A 244 -16.13 -9.66 12.44
N PHE A 245 -15.46 -8.84 13.25
CA PHE A 245 -14.32 -9.26 14.09
C PHE A 245 -14.65 -10.40 15.07
N PRO A 246 -15.79 -10.42 15.79
CA PRO A 246 -16.08 -11.52 16.71
C PRO A 246 -16.23 -12.87 16.00
N ALA A 247 -16.94 -12.90 14.87
CA ALA A 247 -17.14 -14.12 14.10
C ALA A 247 -15.82 -14.63 13.47
N ALA A 248 -14.99 -13.72 12.94
CA ALA A 248 -13.66 -14.05 12.45
C ALA A 248 -12.78 -14.61 13.57
N GLY A 249 -12.77 -13.96 14.74
CA GLY A 249 -11.96 -14.34 15.90
C GLY A 249 -12.26 -15.74 16.42
N GLU A 250 -13.54 -16.12 16.51
CA GLU A 250 -13.94 -17.48 16.92
C GLU A 250 -13.41 -18.56 15.96
N ILE A 251 -13.48 -18.31 14.65
CA ILE A 251 -12.96 -19.27 13.66
C ILE A 251 -11.43 -19.35 13.74
N PHE A 252 -10.72 -18.22 13.78
CA PHE A 252 -9.27 -18.21 13.90
C PHE A 252 -8.78 -18.86 15.18
N LYS A 253 -9.49 -18.67 16.30
CA LYS A 253 -9.19 -19.33 17.58
C LYS A 253 -9.34 -20.85 17.48
N ARG A 254 -10.43 -21.34 16.88
CA ARG A 254 -10.58 -22.78 16.64
C ARG A 254 -9.44 -23.35 15.80
N LEU A 255 -9.02 -22.63 14.75
CA LEU A 255 -7.89 -23.02 13.89
C LEU A 255 -6.56 -22.97 14.64
N SER A 256 -6.35 -22.03 15.55
CA SER A 256 -5.08 -21.93 16.30
C SER A 256 -4.88 -23.03 17.34
N GLU A 257 -5.95 -23.68 17.79
CA GLU A 257 -5.89 -24.72 18.82
C GLU A 257 -5.61 -26.12 18.25
N ASN A 258 -6.30 -26.53 17.17
CA ASN A 258 -6.34 -27.94 16.74
C ASN A 258 -6.31 -28.14 15.20
N SER A 259 -5.62 -27.31 14.43
CA SER A 259 -5.56 -27.40 12.95
C SER A 259 -4.14 -27.51 12.41
N PHE A 260 -4.01 -28.07 11.21
CA PHE A 260 -2.77 -27.99 10.41
C PHE A 260 -2.41 -26.55 10.02
N LEU A 261 -3.39 -25.66 10.05
CA LEU A 261 -3.26 -24.22 9.81
C LEU A 261 -3.04 -23.43 11.10
N LYS A 262 -2.55 -24.07 12.17
CA LYS A 262 -2.36 -23.45 13.49
C LYS A 262 -1.68 -22.08 13.43
N THR A 263 -0.56 -21.96 12.72
CA THR A 263 0.18 -20.68 12.66
C THR A 263 -0.59 -19.61 11.90
N GLU A 264 -1.32 -19.97 10.84
CA GLU A 264 -2.16 -19.05 10.10
C GLU A 264 -3.40 -18.63 10.91
N GLY A 265 -3.96 -19.54 11.70
CA GLY A 265 -5.00 -19.27 12.69
C GLY A 265 -4.52 -18.33 13.81
N LEU A 266 -3.31 -18.54 14.34
CA LEU A 266 -2.68 -17.62 15.31
C LEU A 266 -2.47 -16.24 14.70
N PHE A 267 -1.96 -16.18 13.46
CA PHE A 267 -1.78 -14.92 12.74
C PHE A 267 -3.12 -14.18 12.56
N GLY A 268 -4.16 -14.84 12.05
CA GLY A 268 -5.49 -14.26 11.86
C GLY A 268 -6.15 -13.81 13.17
N LEU A 269 -6.01 -14.60 14.24
CA LEU A 269 -6.51 -14.24 15.57
C LEU A 269 -5.78 -13.00 16.12
N GLY A 270 -4.45 -12.94 16.01
CA GLY A 270 -3.67 -11.79 16.45
C GLY A 270 -4.02 -10.51 15.69
N VAL A 271 -4.22 -10.61 14.37
CA VAL A 271 -4.68 -9.47 13.53
C VAL A 271 -6.08 -9.03 13.97
N THR A 272 -6.99 -9.97 14.18
CA THR A 272 -8.37 -9.68 14.61
C THR A 272 -8.40 -8.97 15.96
N LEU A 273 -7.70 -9.52 16.97
CA LEU A 273 -7.63 -8.95 18.31
C LEU A 273 -6.95 -7.58 18.31
N SER A 274 -5.82 -7.43 17.62
CA SER A 274 -5.10 -6.15 17.59
C SER A 274 -5.91 -5.05 16.89
N THR A 275 -6.54 -5.34 15.75
CA THR A 275 -7.42 -4.38 15.06
C THR A 275 -8.62 -3.99 15.92
N ASN A 276 -9.31 -4.97 16.53
CA ASN A 276 -10.46 -4.70 17.38
C ASN A 276 -10.06 -3.94 18.66
N ALA A 277 -8.94 -4.30 19.27
CA ALA A 277 -8.38 -3.64 20.44
C ALA A 277 -8.03 -2.17 20.15
N LEU A 278 -7.38 -1.90 19.01
CA LEU A 278 -7.04 -0.54 18.59
C LEU A 278 -8.30 0.27 18.31
N LYS A 279 -9.30 -0.34 17.64
CA LYS A 279 -10.59 0.29 17.37
C LYS A 279 -11.36 0.65 18.65
N ASN A 280 -11.30 -0.20 19.67
CA ASN A 280 -12.05 -0.02 20.92
C ASN A 280 -11.21 0.57 22.06
N LYS A 281 -9.95 0.94 21.79
CA LYS A 281 -8.96 1.38 22.80
C LYS A 281 -8.85 0.40 23.98
N ASN A 282 -8.83 -0.91 23.72
CA ASN A 282 -8.80 -1.96 24.73
C ASN A 282 -7.39 -2.52 24.95
N PRO A 283 -6.64 -2.05 25.98
CA PRO A 283 -5.25 -2.48 26.19
C PRO A 283 -5.11 -3.96 26.57
N LYS A 284 -6.14 -4.57 27.16
CA LYS A 284 -6.10 -5.99 27.54
C LYS A 284 -6.09 -6.90 26.32
N GLU A 285 -6.96 -6.61 25.36
CA GLU A 285 -7.07 -7.34 24.10
C GLU A 285 -5.84 -7.11 23.22
N LEU A 286 -5.24 -5.91 23.29
CA LEU A 286 -3.96 -5.64 22.63
C LEU A 286 -2.81 -6.49 23.21
N SER A 287 -2.75 -6.64 24.54
CA SER A 287 -1.78 -7.52 25.20
C SER A 287 -2.01 -8.99 24.85
N GLU A 288 -3.27 -9.42 24.75
CA GLU A 288 -3.63 -10.74 24.25
C GLU A 288 -3.14 -10.96 22.81
N ALA A 289 -3.34 -9.99 21.92
CA ALA A 289 -2.84 -10.06 20.55
C ALA A 289 -1.31 -10.23 20.48
N VAL A 290 -0.55 -9.53 21.34
CA VAL A 290 0.91 -9.71 21.45
C VAL A 290 1.28 -11.13 21.87
N ASN A 291 0.57 -11.71 22.83
CA ASN A 291 0.80 -13.09 23.27
C ASN A 291 0.49 -14.10 22.13
N ILE A 292 -0.61 -13.89 21.40
CA ILE A 292 -0.99 -14.72 20.26
C ILE A 292 0.05 -14.65 19.15
N PHE A 293 0.53 -13.45 18.79
CA PHE A 293 1.60 -13.29 17.82
C PHE A 293 2.91 -13.94 18.27
N THR A 294 3.28 -13.77 19.54
CA THR A 294 4.47 -14.41 20.12
C THR A 294 4.37 -15.94 20.05
N ALA A 295 3.18 -16.51 20.30
CA ALA A 295 2.93 -17.94 20.12
C ALA A 295 3.09 -18.36 18.65
N GLY A 296 2.64 -17.54 17.69
CA GLY A 296 2.82 -17.77 16.26
C GLY A 296 4.28 -17.78 15.80
N LEU A 297 5.18 -17.14 16.54
CA LEU A 297 6.63 -17.13 16.28
C LEU A 297 7.39 -18.30 16.90
N GLN A 298 6.73 -19.18 17.68
CA GLN A 298 7.38 -20.35 18.27
C GLN A 298 7.82 -21.39 17.22
N SER A 299 7.31 -21.29 16.00
CA SER A 299 7.71 -22.15 14.88
C SER A 299 7.91 -21.28 13.63
N PRO A 300 8.93 -21.56 12.80
CA PRO A 300 9.07 -20.91 11.50
C PRO A 300 7.81 -21.09 10.66
N SER A 301 7.42 -20.04 9.93
CA SER A 301 6.22 -20.07 9.09
C SER A 301 6.28 -19.03 7.97
N PRO A 302 5.45 -19.17 6.91
CA PRO A 302 5.28 -18.12 5.90
C PRO A 302 4.80 -16.79 6.49
N PHE A 303 4.17 -16.81 7.67
CA PHE A 303 3.58 -15.64 8.32
C PHE A 303 4.55 -14.94 9.28
N SER A 304 5.74 -15.48 9.53
CA SER A 304 6.66 -14.93 10.54
C SER A 304 7.05 -13.48 10.24
N SER A 305 7.27 -13.14 8.97
CA SER A 305 7.59 -11.75 8.58
C SER A 305 6.44 -10.77 8.87
N GLN A 306 5.20 -11.18 8.63
CA GLN A 306 4.00 -10.40 8.89
C GLN A 306 3.72 -10.31 10.39
N ILE A 307 3.89 -11.41 11.14
CA ILE A 307 3.75 -11.39 12.61
C ILE A 307 4.71 -10.37 13.23
N PHE A 308 5.99 -10.39 12.82
CA PHE A 308 6.95 -9.37 13.27
C PHE A 308 6.51 -7.95 12.86
N PHE A 309 6.00 -7.77 11.63
CA PHE A 309 5.48 -6.47 11.19
C PHE A 309 4.33 -5.97 12.08
N HIS A 310 3.36 -6.83 12.41
CA HIS A 310 2.22 -6.47 13.26
C HIS A 310 2.63 -6.21 14.71
N LEU A 311 3.52 -7.02 15.28
CA LEU A 311 4.12 -6.74 16.60
C LEU A 311 4.83 -5.38 16.59
N GLY A 312 5.61 -5.10 15.55
CA GLY A 312 6.27 -3.81 15.36
C GLY A 312 5.28 -2.65 15.39
N ASN A 313 4.15 -2.77 14.69
CA ASN A 313 3.10 -1.75 14.70
C ASN A 313 2.49 -1.54 16.10
N ILE A 314 2.27 -2.63 16.85
CA ILE A 314 1.75 -2.55 18.22
C ILE A 314 2.76 -1.83 19.13
N HIS A 315 4.03 -2.21 19.07
CA HIS A 315 5.10 -1.59 19.87
C HIS A 315 5.32 -0.12 19.49
N PHE A 316 5.29 0.21 18.20
CA PHE A 316 5.44 1.57 17.70
C PHE A 316 4.33 2.48 18.25
N ARG A 317 3.07 2.04 18.16
CA ARG A 317 1.90 2.77 18.70
C ARG A 317 1.93 2.89 20.22
N ALA A 318 2.50 1.91 20.91
CA ALA A 318 2.71 1.98 22.36
C ALA A 318 3.86 2.93 22.76
N GLY A 319 4.60 3.51 21.80
CA GLY A 319 5.79 4.33 22.06
C GLY A 319 7.04 3.51 22.43
N ASN A 320 6.97 2.18 22.33
CA ASN A 320 8.07 1.26 22.63
C ASN A 320 8.95 1.09 21.38
N TYR A 321 9.60 2.17 20.95
CA TYR A 321 10.30 2.21 19.65
C TYR A 321 11.47 1.20 19.54
N GLY A 322 12.13 0.83 20.63
CA GLY A 322 13.21 -0.18 20.60
C GLY A 322 12.71 -1.58 20.25
N ASP A 323 11.58 -1.99 20.83
CA ASP A 323 10.94 -3.27 20.50
C ASP A 323 10.38 -3.24 19.08
N ALA A 324 9.80 -2.11 18.68
CA ALA A 324 9.32 -1.90 17.31
C ALA A 324 10.44 -2.05 16.28
N GLU A 325 11.60 -1.44 16.55
CA GLU A 325 12.77 -1.54 15.68
C GLU A 325 13.22 -3.00 15.52
N THR A 326 13.33 -3.73 16.63
CA THR A 326 13.71 -5.15 16.65
C THR A 326 12.75 -5.99 15.81
N CYS A 327 11.44 -5.75 15.96
CA CYS A 327 10.41 -6.42 15.19
C CYS A 327 10.49 -6.09 13.70
N TYR A 328 10.59 -4.81 13.33
CA TYR A 328 10.66 -4.42 11.92
C TYR A 328 11.95 -4.89 11.24
N ARG A 329 13.11 -4.88 11.92
CA ARG A 329 14.35 -5.48 11.41
C ARG A 329 14.18 -6.97 11.13
N SER A 330 13.52 -7.69 12.04
CA SER A 330 13.22 -9.11 11.86
C SER A 330 12.28 -9.34 10.67
N SER A 331 11.27 -8.49 10.50
CA SER A 331 10.37 -8.51 9.35
C SER A 331 11.13 -8.28 8.03
N VAL A 332 11.94 -7.22 7.95
CA VAL A 332 12.74 -6.87 6.76
C VAL A 332 13.78 -7.94 6.44
N GLY A 333 14.38 -8.57 7.45
CA GLY A 333 15.34 -9.66 7.26
C GLY A 333 14.73 -10.92 6.65
N LEU A 334 13.45 -11.21 6.94
CA LEU A 334 12.72 -12.33 6.35
C LEU A 334 12.11 -11.98 5.00
N TRP A 335 11.50 -10.80 4.90
CA TRP A 335 10.79 -10.31 3.72
C TRP A 335 11.02 -8.80 3.56
N PRO A 336 11.96 -8.36 2.71
CA PRO A 336 12.39 -6.97 2.61
C PRO A 336 11.39 -6.07 1.86
N ALA A 337 10.10 -6.21 2.14
CA ALA A 337 9.04 -5.39 1.58
C ALA A 337 9.25 -3.90 1.88
N VAL A 338 8.92 -3.07 0.90
CA VAL A 338 9.00 -1.60 0.98
C VAL A 338 8.25 -1.07 2.20
N GLN A 339 7.06 -1.60 2.50
CA GLN A 339 6.28 -1.18 3.68
C GLN A 339 6.98 -1.48 5.01
N SER A 340 7.59 -2.65 5.16
CA SER A 340 8.36 -3.00 6.37
C SER A 340 9.58 -2.11 6.53
N LYS A 341 10.27 -1.78 5.42
CA LYS A 341 11.38 -0.82 5.41
C LYS A 341 10.92 0.59 5.79
N ALA A 342 9.76 1.03 5.30
CA ALA A 342 9.20 2.34 5.64
C ALA A 342 8.89 2.46 7.14
N ASN A 343 8.27 1.43 7.74
CA ASN A 343 7.99 1.44 9.18
C ASN A 343 9.27 1.33 10.03
N LEU A 344 10.27 0.57 9.57
CA LEU A 344 11.60 0.58 10.18
C LEU A 344 12.22 1.99 10.11
N CYS A 345 12.15 2.65 8.95
CA CYS A 345 12.64 4.02 8.78
C CYS A 345 11.98 5.00 9.75
N LEU A 346 10.65 5.01 9.85
CA LEU A 346 9.93 5.86 10.80
C LEU A 346 10.38 5.58 12.25
N THR A 347 10.57 4.31 12.60
CA THR A 347 11.06 3.93 13.92
C THR A 347 12.47 4.46 14.17
N LEU A 348 13.38 4.34 13.19
CA LEU A 348 14.73 4.88 13.27
C LEU A 348 14.76 6.40 13.41
N ILE A 349 13.82 7.12 12.78
CA ILE A 349 13.66 8.57 12.98
C ILE A 349 13.26 8.86 14.43
N LYS A 350 12.29 8.13 14.98
CA LYS A 350 11.83 8.30 16.36
C LYS A 350 12.90 7.93 17.41
N THR A 351 13.78 6.99 17.10
CA THR A 351 14.91 6.62 17.98
C THR A 351 16.15 7.50 17.78
N GLY A 352 16.16 8.38 16.78
CA GLY A 352 17.28 9.31 16.51
C GLY A 352 18.39 8.70 15.65
N SER A 353 18.21 7.50 15.10
CA SER A 353 19.12 6.80 14.18
C SER A 353 19.05 7.37 12.76
N LEU A 354 19.21 8.69 12.63
CA LEU A 354 18.90 9.45 11.40
C LEU A 354 19.74 9.03 10.18
N ARG A 355 21.00 8.63 10.38
CA ARG A 355 21.88 8.19 9.29
C ARG A 355 21.36 6.93 8.62
N GLU A 356 20.88 5.98 9.43
CA GLU A 356 20.35 4.72 8.92
C GLU A 356 18.97 4.93 8.28
N ALA A 357 18.11 5.74 8.92
CA ALA A 357 16.84 6.15 8.32
C ALA A 357 17.05 6.78 6.93
N ALA A 358 18.00 7.71 6.81
CA ALA A 358 18.35 8.35 5.56
C ALA A 358 18.87 7.36 4.50
N ALA A 359 19.63 6.34 4.88
CA ALA A 359 20.06 5.28 3.96
C ALA A 359 18.86 4.46 3.44
N LEU A 360 17.92 4.09 4.34
CA LEU A 360 16.69 3.40 3.94
C LEU A 360 15.81 4.26 3.01
N ILE A 361 15.70 5.57 3.26
CA ILE A 361 14.94 6.49 2.40
C ILE A 361 15.54 6.52 0.99
N ASN A 362 16.86 6.62 0.87
CA ASN A 362 17.55 6.57 -0.41
C ASN A 362 17.36 5.23 -1.12
N GLU A 363 17.39 4.11 -0.38
CA GLU A 363 17.13 2.78 -0.97
C GLU A 363 15.68 2.62 -1.45
N ILE A 364 14.69 3.10 -0.68
CA ILE A 364 13.28 3.10 -1.11
C ILE A 364 13.10 3.98 -2.35
N ALA A 365 13.83 5.10 -2.44
CA ALA A 365 13.67 6.06 -3.53
C ALA A 365 14.08 5.48 -4.89
N LEU A 366 14.89 4.42 -4.89
CA LEU A 366 15.25 3.68 -6.10
C LEU A 366 14.03 3.13 -6.84
N VAL A 367 12.95 2.80 -6.11
CA VAL A 367 11.76 2.15 -6.66
C VAL A 367 10.43 2.81 -6.29
N ASP A 368 10.38 3.67 -5.26
CA ASP A 368 9.19 4.41 -4.84
C ASP A 368 9.54 5.83 -4.35
N LEU A 369 9.65 6.75 -5.31
CA LEU A 369 10.00 8.15 -5.06
C LEU A 369 8.98 8.88 -4.18
N ASN A 370 7.69 8.54 -4.33
CA ASN A 370 6.60 9.20 -3.60
C ASN A 370 6.64 8.83 -2.10
N LEU A 371 6.84 7.55 -1.80
CA LEU A 371 7.01 7.12 -0.42
C LEU A 371 8.27 7.70 0.21
N SER A 372 9.41 7.69 -0.49
CA SER A 372 10.65 8.30 0.02
C SER A 372 10.52 9.79 0.29
N SER A 373 9.85 10.53 -0.58
CA SER A 373 9.61 11.97 -0.38
C SER A 373 8.80 12.24 0.89
N ARG A 374 7.80 11.39 1.18
CA ARG A 374 7.01 11.47 2.42
C ARG A 374 7.86 11.11 3.65
N LEU A 375 8.65 10.05 3.59
CA LEU A 375 9.55 9.66 4.70
C LEU A 375 10.63 10.71 4.97
N ALA A 376 11.13 11.37 3.94
CA ALA A 376 12.11 12.44 4.07
C ALA A 376 11.55 13.68 4.77
N ALA A 377 10.26 13.98 4.59
CA ALA A 377 9.59 15.07 5.29
C ALA A 377 9.50 14.85 6.81
N GLU A 378 9.60 13.60 7.27
CA GLU A 378 9.64 13.24 8.70
C GLU A 378 11.02 13.44 9.34
N LEU A 379 12.08 13.67 8.55
CA LEU A 379 13.41 13.93 9.10
C LEU A 379 13.49 15.32 9.73
N PRO A 380 14.28 15.51 10.80
CA PRO A 380 14.49 16.83 11.39
C PRO A 380 15.05 17.83 10.37
N PRO A 381 14.46 19.03 10.17
CA PRO A 381 14.82 19.94 9.07
C PRO A 381 16.30 20.33 8.98
N LEU A 382 16.98 20.43 10.13
CA LEU A 382 18.38 20.84 10.20
C LEU A 382 19.37 19.70 9.90
N GLN A 383 18.99 18.45 10.14
CA GLN A 383 19.88 17.28 10.10
C GLN A 383 19.53 16.35 8.93
N GLY A 384 18.26 16.34 8.51
CA GLY A 384 17.72 15.48 7.46
C GLY A 384 18.43 15.64 6.12
N PRO A 385 18.54 16.86 5.56
CA PRO A 385 19.18 17.06 4.26
C PRO A 385 20.63 16.56 4.22
N ALA A 386 21.41 16.88 5.25
CA ALA A 386 22.78 16.42 5.36
C ALA A 386 22.87 14.90 5.54
N ALA A 387 21.97 14.29 6.32
CA ALA A 387 21.93 12.84 6.50
C ALA A 387 21.60 12.12 5.19
N LEU A 388 20.62 12.61 4.43
CA LEU A 388 20.24 12.08 3.11
C LEU A 388 21.36 12.18 2.10
N GLU A 389 22.08 13.30 2.06
CA GLU A 389 23.20 13.48 1.15
C GLU A 389 24.38 12.57 1.51
N ASN A 390 24.70 12.46 2.80
CA ASN A 390 25.81 11.63 3.30
C ASN A 390 25.54 10.11 3.23
N SER A 391 24.29 9.68 3.11
CA SER A 391 23.91 8.27 3.02
C SER A 391 23.73 7.78 1.57
N ARG A 392 24.02 8.61 0.56
CA ARG A 392 23.90 8.21 -0.85
C ARG A 392 24.97 7.18 -1.22
N GLU A 393 24.53 5.99 -1.60
CA GLU A 393 25.37 4.94 -2.21
C GLU A 393 25.33 5.04 -3.75
N ILE A 394 25.56 6.24 -4.31
CA ILE A 394 25.53 6.48 -5.77
C ILE A 394 26.93 6.75 -6.27
N GLU A 395 27.38 5.99 -7.28
CA GLU A 395 28.61 6.30 -8.00
C GLU A 395 28.33 7.44 -8.98
N THR A 396 28.81 8.65 -8.64
CA THR A 396 28.63 9.88 -9.43
C THR A 396 29.81 10.20 -10.36
N SER A 397 30.92 9.47 -10.24
CA SER A 397 32.12 9.62 -11.07
C SER A 397 32.57 8.28 -11.60
N ALA A 398 33.28 8.30 -12.74
CA ALA A 398 33.80 7.07 -13.33
C ALA A 398 34.85 6.47 -12.39
N ARG A 399 34.63 5.23 -11.94
CA ARG A 399 35.61 4.49 -11.16
C ARG A 399 36.89 4.33 -11.99
N GLU A 400 38.01 4.86 -11.48
CA GLU A 400 39.31 4.58 -12.09
C GLU A 400 39.52 3.06 -12.11
N PRO A 401 40.00 2.48 -13.22
CA PRO A 401 40.23 1.05 -13.30
C PRO A 401 41.20 0.67 -12.18
N HIS A 402 40.72 -0.08 -11.18
CA HIS A 402 41.60 -0.66 -10.18
C HIS A 402 42.69 -1.45 -10.94
N PRO A 403 43.99 -1.17 -10.70
CA PRO A 403 45.04 -1.96 -11.31
C PRO A 403 44.77 -3.42 -10.93
N ALA A 404 44.64 -4.27 -11.95
CA ALA A 404 44.40 -5.69 -11.76
C ALA A 404 45.39 -6.20 -10.70
N GLN A 405 44.89 -6.68 -9.57
CA GLN A 405 45.75 -7.27 -8.55
C GLN A 405 46.60 -8.33 -9.26
N PRO A 406 47.94 -8.24 -9.20
CA PRO A 406 48.80 -9.19 -9.88
C PRO A 406 48.42 -10.59 -9.40
N ALA A 407 48.09 -11.46 -10.35
CA ALA A 407 47.70 -12.84 -10.07
C ALA A 407 48.75 -13.45 -9.13
N VAL A 408 48.33 -13.76 -7.90
CA VAL A 408 49.19 -14.47 -6.96
C VAL A 408 49.49 -15.82 -7.62
N PRO A 409 50.77 -16.13 -7.92
CA PRO A 409 51.10 -17.40 -8.55
C PRO A 409 50.60 -18.55 -7.66
N PRO A 410 50.02 -19.60 -8.24
CA PRO A 410 49.49 -20.72 -7.47
C PRO A 410 50.60 -21.31 -6.60
N ALA A 411 50.32 -21.46 -5.31
CA ALA A 411 51.23 -22.09 -4.38
C ALA A 411 51.60 -23.50 -4.89
N PRO A 412 52.88 -23.90 -4.84
CA PRO A 412 53.30 -25.22 -5.29
C PRO A 412 52.59 -26.30 -4.47
N GLN A 413 51.90 -27.20 -5.16
CA GLN A 413 51.26 -28.36 -4.54
C GLN A 413 52.34 -29.25 -3.90
N PRO A 414 52.17 -29.68 -2.63
CA PRO A 414 53.08 -30.62 -2.02
C PRO A 414 52.97 -31.98 -2.71
N ALA A 415 54.12 -32.50 -3.15
CA ALA A 415 54.26 -33.84 -3.70
C ALA A 415 53.75 -34.89 -2.70
N GLY A 416 52.84 -35.75 -3.13
CA GLY A 416 52.34 -36.86 -2.34
C GLY A 416 53.43 -37.92 -2.11
N PRO A 417 53.51 -38.54 -0.92
CA PRO A 417 54.25 -39.77 -0.75
C PRO A 417 53.38 -40.98 -1.14
N GLY A 418 54.00 -41.86 -1.92
CA GLY A 418 53.46 -43.15 -2.33
C GLY A 418 53.11 -44.07 -1.16
N GLY A 419 52.25 -45.04 -1.48
CA GLY A 419 51.61 -45.90 -0.52
C GLY A 419 52.51 -46.91 0.18
N GLU A 420 52.04 -47.33 1.35
CA GLU A 420 52.29 -48.64 1.94
C GLU A 420 51.07 -49.03 2.78
N ALA A 421 50.66 -50.29 2.65
CA ALA A 421 49.44 -50.85 3.22
C ALA A 421 49.69 -51.49 4.59
N ALA A 422 48.84 -51.20 5.59
CA ALA A 422 48.56 -52.06 6.77
C ALA A 422 47.33 -51.49 7.56
N PRO A 423 46.76 -52.19 8.56
CA PRO A 423 45.47 -52.87 8.45
C PRO A 423 44.33 -52.27 9.30
N SER A 424 43.10 -52.67 8.99
CA SER A 424 41.85 -52.26 9.63
C SER A 424 41.75 -52.62 11.13
N PRO A 425 41.18 -51.75 11.98
CA PRO A 425 40.72 -52.11 13.33
C PRO A 425 39.20 -52.43 13.36
N PRO A 426 38.74 -53.19 14.39
CA PRO A 426 37.50 -53.95 14.33
C PRO A 426 36.25 -53.14 14.70
N ALA A 427 35.12 -53.70 14.27
CA ALA A 427 33.75 -53.27 14.55
C ALA A 427 33.48 -53.10 16.06
N ARG A 428 32.75 -52.04 16.41
CA ARG A 428 32.12 -51.87 17.73
C ARG A 428 30.63 -51.64 17.60
N GLU A 429 29.96 -52.25 18.58
CA GLU A 429 28.56 -52.62 18.63
C GLU A 429 27.60 -51.44 18.79
N LYS A 430 26.37 -51.73 18.37
CA LYS A 430 25.16 -50.94 18.54
C LYS A 430 24.83 -50.77 20.03
N THR A 431 24.57 -49.55 20.47
CA THR A 431 23.68 -49.28 21.61
C THR A 431 22.72 -48.15 21.27
N SER A 432 21.44 -48.50 21.39
CA SER A 432 20.26 -47.65 21.34
C SER A 432 20.21 -46.70 22.53
N ALA A 433 19.93 -45.42 22.31
CA ALA A 433 19.59 -44.47 23.37
C ALA A 433 18.17 -43.92 23.14
N SER A 434 17.30 -44.24 24.09
CA SER A 434 15.91 -43.82 24.23
C SER A 434 15.83 -42.39 24.76
N LEU A 435 14.85 -41.63 24.28
CA LEU A 435 14.40 -40.36 24.84
C LEU A 435 13.50 -40.63 26.06
N GLU A 436 13.79 -40.00 27.20
CA GLU A 436 12.78 -39.64 28.20
C GLU A 436 13.18 -38.35 28.94
N ALA A 437 12.15 -37.58 29.30
CA ALA A 437 12.20 -36.19 29.72
C ALA A 437 12.56 -36.01 31.21
N ALA A 438 13.17 -34.86 31.55
CA ALA A 438 13.24 -34.37 32.92
C ALA A 438 13.14 -32.84 32.98
N THR A 439 12.16 -32.36 33.75
CA THR A 439 11.93 -30.98 34.18
C THR A 439 12.99 -30.51 35.18
N PRO A 440 13.25 -29.19 35.33
CA PRO A 440 13.90 -28.67 36.51
C PRO A 440 12.97 -27.86 37.43
N LYS A 441 13.15 -28.13 38.71
CA LYS A 441 12.50 -27.55 39.89
C LYS A 441 13.06 -26.18 40.26
N ILE A 442 12.15 -25.39 40.83
CA ILE A 442 12.32 -24.16 41.60
C ILE A 442 13.25 -24.39 42.80
N SER A 443 14.17 -23.46 43.07
CA SER A 443 14.84 -23.36 44.37
C SER A 443 14.94 -21.91 44.83
N ASN A 444 14.28 -21.65 45.97
CA ASN A 444 14.40 -20.43 46.76
C ASN A 444 15.80 -20.32 47.39
N ARG A 445 16.36 -19.10 47.45
CA ARG A 445 17.41 -18.78 48.42
C ARG A 445 17.33 -17.33 48.86
N THR A 446 16.96 -17.17 50.12
CA THR A 446 16.98 -15.95 50.94
C THR A 446 18.43 -15.57 51.28
N MET A 447 18.78 -14.28 51.21
CA MET A 447 19.90 -13.72 51.96
C MET A 447 19.60 -12.32 52.51
N LYS A 448 20.13 -12.12 53.73
CA LYS A 448 20.02 -11.00 54.67
C LYS A 448 20.92 -9.80 54.25
N PRO A 449 20.74 -8.60 54.86
CA PRO A 449 21.41 -7.37 54.47
C PRO A 449 22.64 -7.03 55.36
N PRO A 450 23.44 -6.03 54.98
CA PRO A 450 24.24 -5.25 55.94
C PRO A 450 23.92 -3.74 55.90
N ASP A 451 24.06 -3.12 57.08
CA ASP A 451 23.90 -1.70 57.39
C ASP A 451 25.17 -0.85 57.17
N ALA A 452 24.92 0.41 56.80
CA ALA A 452 25.53 1.71 57.16
C ALA A 452 27.06 1.96 57.16
N ASP A 453 27.51 2.99 56.39
CA ASP A 453 27.98 4.28 56.95
C ASP A 453 28.26 5.40 55.90
N ARG A 454 27.61 6.57 56.08
CA ARG A 454 27.94 8.00 55.76
C ARG A 454 28.39 8.47 54.34
N PRO A 455 28.37 9.80 54.02
CA PRO A 455 27.70 10.97 54.62
C PRO A 455 26.82 11.79 53.63
N GLN A 456 26.02 12.70 54.20
CA GLN A 456 25.12 13.65 53.54
C GLN A 456 25.85 14.72 52.69
N VAL A 457 25.31 14.98 51.49
CA VAL A 457 25.52 16.21 50.71
C VAL A 457 24.13 16.79 50.39
N GLN A 458 23.94 18.07 50.69
CA GLN A 458 22.71 18.83 50.41
C GLN A 458 22.49 19.03 48.90
N PRO A 459 21.24 19.08 48.41
CA PRO A 459 20.94 19.31 47.00
C PRO A 459 20.93 20.80 46.64
N PRO A 460 21.32 21.21 45.41
CA PRO A 460 21.00 22.52 44.87
C PRO A 460 19.55 22.57 44.35
N ALA A 461 19.06 23.81 44.19
CA ALA A 461 17.69 24.22 43.89
C ALA A 461 17.09 23.63 42.59
N PRO A 462 15.74 23.63 42.44
CA PRO A 462 15.08 22.98 41.32
C PRO A 462 15.10 23.86 40.06
N ASP A 463 15.74 23.36 39.00
CA ASP A 463 15.49 23.83 37.64
C ASP A 463 14.13 23.31 37.15
N GLN A 464 13.38 24.22 36.53
CA GLN A 464 12.06 23.99 35.96
C GLN A 464 12.14 22.93 34.83
N PRO A 465 11.27 21.92 34.79
CA PRO A 465 11.16 21.07 33.62
C PRO A 465 10.44 21.84 32.51
N ALA A 466 11.17 22.09 31.41
CA ALA A 466 10.60 22.54 30.15
C ALA A 466 9.46 21.59 29.73
N ALA A 467 8.33 22.19 29.36
CA ALA A 467 7.14 21.49 28.90
C ALA A 467 7.48 20.62 27.68
N LYS A 468 7.43 19.29 27.85
CA LYS A 468 7.41 18.34 26.74
C LYS A 468 6.11 18.54 25.97
N GLN A 469 6.20 19.07 24.75
CA GLN A 469 5.12 19.03 23.79
C GLN A 469 4.84 17.55 23.42
N PRO A 470 3.58 17.10 23.38
CA PRO A 470 3.27 15.77 22.87
C PRO A 470 3.50 15.76 21.35
N ALA A 471 4.35 14.84 20.91
CA ALA A 471 4.58 14.57 19.49
C ALA A 471 3.30 14.00 18.87
N GLY A 472 2.89 14.56 17.73
CA GLY A 472 1.75 14.06 16.96
C GLY A 472 1.96 12.61 16.52
N GLU A 473 0.93 11.79 16.74
CA GLU A 473 0.79 10.48 16.10
C GLU A 473 0.64 10.70 14.59
N PHE A 474 1.54 10.12 13.81
CA PHE A 474 1.44 10.08 12.35
C PHE A 474 1.02 8.66 11.96
N ASP A 475 -0.22 8.51 11.52
CA ASP A 475 -0.69 7.32 10.81
C ASP A 475 -0.33 7.52 9.33
N ALA A 476 0.51 6.66 8.76
CA ALA A 476 0.80 6.67 7.34
C ALA A 476 -0.48 6.31 6.56
N GLU A 477 -1.23 7.33 6.14
CA GLU A 477 -2.48 7.20 5.40
C GLU A 477 -2.23 6.71 3.96
N THR A 478 -2.12 5.40 3.75
CA THR A 478 -2.69 4.82 2.53
C THR A 478 -4.20 4.91 2.66
N PHE A 479 -4.94 5.42 1.67
CA PHE A 479 -6.40 5.65 1.74
C PHE A 479 -7.27 4.45 2.25
N GLY A 480 -6.75 3.21 2.28
CA GLY A 480 -7.40 2.08 2.97
C GLY A 480 -7.35 2.15 4.51
N ALA A 481 -6.38 2.86 5.09
CA ALA A 481 -6.24 3.11 6.52
C ALA A 481 -7.17 4.23 7.03
N VAL A 482 -7.78 5.02 6.14
CA VAL A 482 -8.73 6.08 6.51
C VAL A 482 -9.95 5.51 7.23
N ASP A 483 -10.34 4.27 6.89
CA ASP A 483 -11.44 3.55 7.53
C ASP A 483 -11.13 3.08 8.97
N SER A 484 -9.88 3.20 9.43
CA SER A 484 -9.44 2.70 10.74
C SER A 484 -9.21 3.77 11.81
N ALA A 485 -9.18 5.06 11.47
CA ALA A 485 -8.91 6.11 12.45
C ALA A 485 -10.16 6.49 13.27
N LEU A 486 -9.95 6.76 14.57
CA LEU A 486 -11.01 6.88 15.58
C LEU A 486 -11.67 8.26 15.59
N PRO A 487 -12.92 8.38 16.07
CA PRO A 487 -13.52 9.68 16.35
C PRO A 487 -12.73 10.42 17.45
N LEU A 488 -12.42 11.70 17.21
CA LEU A 488 -11.74 12.58 18.16
C LEU A 488 -12.69 12.90 19.33
N THR A 489 -12.15 12.92 20.55
CA THR A 489 -12.86 13.45 21.72
C THR A 489 -13.08 14.96 21.61
N ALA A 490 -13.99 15.53 22.42
CA ALA A 490 -14.20 16.99 22.45
C ALA A 490 -12.92 17.76 22.84
N GLU A 491 -12.07 17.20 23.70
CA GLU A 491 -10.79 17.80 24.08
C GLU A 491 -9.74 17.69 22.96
N GLU A 492 -9.65 16.55 22.26
CA GLU A 492 -8.79 16.41 21.08
C GLU A 492 -9.26 17.30 19.93
N SER A 493 -10.58 17.44 19.75
CA SER A 493 -11.18 18.36 18.77
C SER A 493 -10.91 19.83 19.10
N ARG A 494 -10.63 20.18 20.36
CA ARG A 494 -10.17 21.53 20.75
C ARG A 494 -8.69 21.75 20.46
N LYS A 495 -7.88 20.69 20.45
CA LYS A 495 -6.46 20.73 20.08
C LYS A 495 -6.26 20.70 18.56
N ASP A 496 -7.28 20.28 17.82
CA ASP A 496 -7.32 20.35 16.37
C ASP A 496 -7.41 21.81 15.90
N ASP A 497 -6.40 22.28 15.17
CA ASP A 497 -6.29 23.68 14.73
C ASP A 497 -7.49 24.17 13.92
N PHE A 498 -8.16 23.27 13.19
CA PHE A 498 -9.33 23.63 12.38
C PHE A 498 -10.60 23.63 13.23
N MET A 499 -10.88 22.55 13.97
CA MET A 499 -12.11 22.44 14.76
C MET A 499 -12.11 23.40 15.95
N GLY A 500 -10.93 23.76 16.49
CA GLY A 500 -10.77 24.82 17.48
C GLY A 500 -11.32 26.19 17.03
N ARG A 501 -11.36 26.47 15.71
CA ARG A 501 -11.95 27.69 15.16
C ARG A 501 -13.46 27.79 15.40
N ALA A 502 -14.16 26.66 15.48
CA ALA A 502 -15.60 26.64 15.77
C ALA A 502 -15.91 27.32 17.11
N PHE A 503 -15.09 27.07 18.14
CA PHE A 503 -15.27 27.65 19.47
C PHE A 503 -14.85 29.11 19.54
N LYS A 504 -13.79 29.49 18.82
CA LYS A 504 -13.36 30.89 18.71
C LYS A 504 -14.45 31.74 18.04
N LEU A 505 -15.02 31.25 16.94
CA LEU A 505 -16.13 31.91 16.28
C LEU A 505 -17.34 31.99 17.20
N ALA A 506 -17.68 30.91 17.90
CA ALA A 506 -18.80 30.90 18.81
C ALA A 506 -18.68 31.99 19.88
N SER A 507 -17.53 32.06 20.56
CA SER A 507 -17.24 33.11 21.56
C SER A 507 -17.33 34.51 20.96
N ALA A 508 -16.77 34.74 19.77
CA ALA A 508 -16.82 36.05 19.12
C ALA A 508 -18.25 36.49 18.77
N LEU A 509 -19.09 35.56 18.31
CA LEU A 509 -20.50 35.84 18.02
C LEU A 509 -21.34 36.01 19.29
N GLU A 510 -21.00 35.33 20.38
CA GLU A 510 -21.62 35.56 21.69
C GLU A 510 -21.40 36.98 22.18
N ASP A 511 -20.16 37.47 22.05
CA ASP A 511 -19.80 38.85 22.39
C ASP A 511 -20.47 39.86 21.45
N GLU A 512 -20.49 39.58 20.13
CA GLU A 512 -21.06 40.48 19.11
C GLU A 512 -22.59 40.60 19.20
N PHE A 513 -23.30 39.50 19.47
CA PHE A 513 -24.76 39.47 19.52
C PHE A 513 -25.34 39.49 20.94
N ASN A 514 -24.49 39.47 21.98
CA ASN A 514 -24.87 39.40 23.39
C ASN A 514 -25.90 38.28 23.67
N LYS A 515 -25.67 37.11 23.05
CA LYS A 515 -26.55 35.93 23.10
C LYS A 515 -25.70 34.68 23.05
N LYS A 516 -26.00 33.70 23.90
CA LYS A 516 -25.31 32.39 23.88
C LYS A 516 -25.47 31.69 22.54
N LEU A 517 -24.37 31.16 22.01
CA LEU A 517 -24.32 30.47 20.74
C LEU A 517 -24.22 28.96 20.96
N TYR A 518 -25.25 28.24 20.55
CA TYR A 518 -25.31 26.78 20.67
C TYR A 518 -24.89 26.11 19.36
N PHE A 519 -24.22 24.96 19.43
CA PHE A 519 -23.87 24.15 18.25
C PHE A 519 -25.09 23.37 17.73
N ASN A 520 -26.10 24.10 17.25
CA ASN A 520 -27.37 23.59 16.74
C ASN A 520 -27.86 24.45 15.55
N ALA A 521 -29.11 24.23 15.10
CA ALA A 521 -29.71 24.98 13.99
C ALA A 521 -29.85 26.49 14.29
N ASP A 522 -30.12 26.86 15.55
CA ASP A 522 -30.21 28.27 15.95
C ASP A 522 -28.85 28.96 15.86
N GLY A 523 -27.78 28.30 16.33
CA GLY A 523 -26.42 28.82 16.17
C GLY A 523 -25.98 28.92 14.73
N LEU A 524 -26.36 27.95 13.87
CA LEU A 524 -26.11 28.05 12.42
C LEU A 524 -26.79 29.27 11.80
N THR A 525 -27.95 29.68 12.31
CA THR A 525 -28.65 30.88 11.81
C THR A 525 -27.85 32.16 12.11
N GLU A 526 -27.24 32.27 13.29
CA GLU A 526 -26.39 33.42 13.64
C GLU A 526 -25.06 33.40 12.86
N VAL A 527 -24.47 32.21 12.65
CA VAL A 527 -23.29 32.02 11.79
C VAL A 527 -23.59 32.42 10.35
N GLU A 528 -24.75 32.04 9.82
CA GLU A 528 -25.19 32.43 8.49
C GLU A 528 -25.37 33.96 8.40
N LYS A 529 -26.01 34.58 9.40
CA LYS A 529 -26.15 36.04 9.49
C LYS A 529 -24.79 36.73 9.44
N LYS A 530 -23.79 36.23 10.18
CA LYS A 530 -22.42 36.75 10.15
C LYS A 530 -21.82 36.65 8.75
N LEU A 531 -21.88 35.47 8.12
CA LEU A 531 -21.38 35.27 6.74
C LEU A 531 -22.01 36.28 5.76
N ARG A 532 -23.33 36.44 5.80
CA ARG A 532 -24.04 37.37 4.91
C ARG A 532 -23.59 38.81 5.13
N LEU A 533 -23.52 39.25 6.40
CA LEU A 533 -23.06 40.61 6.71
C LEU A 533 -21.63 40.84 6.21
N THR A 534 -20.74 39.88 6.43
CA THR A 534 -19.37 39.97 5.92
C THR A 534 -19.36 40.11 4.40
N PHE A 535 -20.03 39.24 3.63
CA PHE A 535 -19.99 39.34 2.17
C PHE A 535 -20.75 40.53 1.57
N ILE A 536 -21.74 41.10 2.29
CA ILE A 536 -22.36 42.38 1.92
C ILE A 536 -21.37 43.54 2.11
N GLN A 537 -20.57 43.49 3.18
CA GLN A 537 -19.63 44.55 3.57
C GLN A 537 -18.23 44.39 2.96
N ALA A 538 -17.83 43.17 2.58
CA ALA A 538 -16.45 42.75 2.28
C ALA A 538 -15.91 43.24 0.93
N ARG A 539 -16.41 44.36 0.39
CA ARG A 539 -15.80 44.99 -0.79
C ARG A 539 -14.35 45.48 -0.55
N HIS A 540 -13.81 45.37 0.67
CA HIS A 540 -12.52 45.97 1.03
C HIS A 540 -11.42 45.03 1.57
N ASN A 541 -11.68 43.77 1.96
CA ASN A 541 -10.60 42.84 2.34
C ASN A 541 -10.92 41.35 2.04
N PRO A 542 -10.32 40.76 0.99
CA PRO A 542 -10.55 39.35 0.65
C PRO A 542 -10.01 38.37 1.69
N GLN A 543 -8.98 38.73 2.47
CA GLN A 543 -8.41 37.84 3.48
C GLN A 543 -9.36 37.60 4.64
N ASP A 544 -10.08 38.65 5.06
CA ASP A 544 -11.09 38.53 6.13
C ASP A 544 -12.25 37.63 5.69
N ALA A 545 -12.62 37.70 4.40
CA ALA A 545 -13.63 36.81 3.82
C ALA A 545 -13.18 35.33 3.84
N VAL A 546 -11.90 35.06 3.61
CA VAL A 546 -11.34 33.69 3.70
C VAL A 546 -11.33 33.19 5.14
N GLU A 547 -10.89 34.01 6.10
CA GLU A 547 -10.83 33.60 7.50
C GLU A 547 -12.23 33.38 8.09
N ILE A 548 -13.22 34.25 7.79
CA ILE A 548 -14.59 34.01 8.25
C ILE A 548 -15.19 32.74 7.64
N VAL A 549 -14.89 32.44 6.37
CA VAL A 549 -15.34 31.22 5.70
C VAL A 549 -14.74 29.99 6.37
N ARG A 550 -13.45 30.03 6.75
CA ARG A 550 -12.79 28.95 7.50
C ARG A 550 -13.46 28.73 8.86
N ASP A 551 -13.69 29.80 9.60
CA ASP A 551 -14.28 29.76 10.93
C ASP A 551 -15.72 29.22 10.90
N CYS A 552 -16.53 29.70 9.96
CA CYS A 552 -17.91 29.22 9.79
C CYS A 552 -17.97 27.79 9.26
N SER A 553 -17.02 27.39 8.42
CA SER A 553 -16.89 25.98 7.97
C SER A 553 -16.57 25.06 9.13
N ALA A 554 -15.64 25.45 10.02
CA ALA A 554 -15.31 24.69 11.21
C ALA A 554 -16.53 24.56 12.14
N PHE A 555 -17.30 25.64 12.32
CA PHE A 555 -18.54 25.59 13.08
C PHE A 555 -19.55 24.58 12.51
N LEU A 556 -19.79 24.62 11.19
CA LEU A 556 -20.68 23.66 10.53
C LEU A 556 -20.19 22.21 10.68
N CYS A 557 -18.90 21.97 10.49
CA CYS A 557 -18.32 20.63 10.67
C CYS A 557 -18.48 20.13 12.10
N TYR A 558 -18.26 21.01 13.09
CA TYR A 558 -18.44 20.67 14.50
C TYR A 558 -19.91 20.33 14.83
N VAL A 559 -20.87 21.11 14.32
CA VAL A 559 -22.30 20.80 14.49
C VAL A 559 -22.64 19.43 13.92
N MET A 560 -22.13 19.10 12.73
CA MET A 560 -22.38 17.79 12.09
C MET A 560 -21.69 16.64 12.82
N GLN A 561 -20.47 16.85 13.32
CA GLN A 561 -19.75 15.86 14.11
C GLN A 561 -20.48 15.57 15.43
N GLU A 562 -20.91 16.60 16.16
CA GLU A 562 -21.56 16.41 17.46
C GLU A 562 -22.97 15.85 17.33
N ARG A 563 -23.79 16.39 16.42
CA ARG A 563 -25.21 16.01 16.31
C ARG A 563 -25.45 14.78 15.46
N LEU A 564 -24.71 14.62 14.37
CA LEU A 564 -24.94 13.57 13.38
C LEU A 564 -23.84 12.50 13.38
N LYS A 565 -22.80 12.65 14.22
CA LYS A 565 -21.69 11.71 14.37
C LYS A 565 -20.90 11.48 13.07
N LEU A 566 -20.88 12.48 12.18
CA LEU A 566 -20.02 12.44 11.01
C LEU A 566 -18.56 12.67 11.41
N ARG A 567 -17.64 12.01 10.71
CA ARG A 567 -16.20 12.17 10.88
C ARG A 567 -15.64 13.03 9.75
N LEU A 568 -14.93 14.10 10.11
CA LEU A 568 -14.19 14.92 9.15
C LEU A 568 -12.89 14.20 8.76
N ILE A 569 -12.63 14.10 7.45
CA ILE A 569 -11.38 13.56 6.92
C ILE A 569 -10.60 14.72 6.32
N LYS A 570 -9.41 14.95 6.87
CA LYS A 570 -8.53 16.02 6.43
C LYS A 570 -7.51 15.45 5.47
N PHE A 571 -7.30 16.16 4.38
CA PHE A 571 -6.25 15.86 3.43
C PHE A 571 -5.21 16.97 3.53
N LEU A 572 -3.98 16.64 3.92
CA LEU A 572 -2.91 17.61 4.11
C LEU A 572 -2.56 18.34 2.81
N ASP A 573 -2.65 17.63 1.68
CA ASP A 573 -2.33 18.17 0.35
C ASP A 573 -3.50 18.89 -0.32
N PHE A 574 -4.64 19.06 0.38
CA PHE A 574 -5.81 19.73 -0.16
C PHE A 574 -6.26 20.88 0.73
N ASP A 575 -6.72 21.94 0.07
CA ASP A 575 -7.46 22.99 0.74
C ASP A 575 -8.68 22.45 1.49
N PRO A 576 -9.07 23.07 2.61
CA PRO A 576 -10.17 22.59 3.44
C PRO A 576 -11.50 22.38 2.73
N TRP A 577 -11.77 23.12 1.64
CA TRP A 577 -13.02 22.99 0.89
C TRP A 577 -13.24 21.58 0.34
N GLY A 578 -12.17 20.82 0.07
CA GLY A 578 -12.23 19.45 -0.45
C GLY A 578 -12.39 18.38 0.61
N TRP A 579 -12.38 18.74 1.91
CA TRP A 579 -12.44 17.78 3.02
C TRP A 579 -13.86 17.20 3.16
N PRO A 580 -14.03 15.88 3.00
CA PRO A 580 -15.31 15.22 3.17
C PRO A 580 -15.59 14.99 4.64
N MET A 581 -16.87 15.01 4.99
CA MET A 581 -17.38 14.38 6.20
C MET A 581 -18.07 13.07 5.84
N MET A 582 -17.74 12.01 6.55
CA MET A 582 -18.25 10.66 6.29
C MET A 582 -18.83 10.00 7.53
N ILE A 583 -19.85 9.18 7.33
CA ILE A 583 -20.30 8.15 8.28
C ILE A 583 -20.36 6.82 7.54
N MET A 584 -19.91 5.74 8.18
CA MET A 584 -19.75 4.44 7.54
C MET A 584 -20.90 3.47 7.84
N ALA A 585 -21.53 3.58 9.02
CA ALA A 585 -22.55 2.65 9.48
C ALA A 585 -23.76 3.39 10.08
N PRO A 586 -24.99 2.90 9.88
CA PRO A 586 -25.36 1.73 9.05
C PRO A 586 -25.34 2.02 7.54
N LYS A 587 -25.30 3.30 7.14
CA LYS A 587 -25.33 3.75 5.73
C LYS A 587 -24.14 4.66 5.46
N ARG A 588 -23.41 4.41 4.36
CA ARG A 588 -22.31 5.28 3.94
C ARG A 588 -22.84 6.59 3.37
N VAL A 589 -22.65 7.69 4.09
CA VAL A 589 -22.96 9.05 3.61
C VAL A 589 -21.67 9.84 3.54
N VAL A 590 -21.42 10.47 2.39
CA VAL A 590 -20.28 11.35 2.14
C VAL A 590 -20.82 12.71 1.72
N THR A 591 -20.41 13.76 2.43
CA THR A 591 -20.87 15.13 2.18
C THR A 591 -19.75 16.15 2.40
N TYR A 592 -19.89 17.36 1.85
CA TYR A 592 -18.83 18.36 1.81
C TYR A 592 -19.25 19.69 2.47
N PRO A 593 -19.28 19.76 3.81
CA PRO A 593 -19.75 20.93 4.52
C PRO A 593 -18.85 22.14 4.33
N VAL A 594 -17.53 21.97 4.27
CA VAL A 594 -16.61 23.09 4.06
C VAL A 594 -16.87 23.74 2.69
N ALA A 595 -17.05 22.94 1.64
CA ALA A 595 -17.38 23.44 0.30
C ALA A 595 -18.68 24.28 0.26
N ARG A 596 -19.64 24.01 1.16
CA ARG A 596 -20.88 24.78 1.25
C ARG A 596 -20.59 26.24 1.56
N VAL A 597 -19.82 26.48 2.62
CA VAL A 597 -19.44 27.83 3.06
C VAL A 597 -18.44 28.45 2.08
N TRP A 598 -17.48 27.66 1.59
CA TRP A 598 -16.45 28.14 0.66
C TRP A 598 -16.98 28.66 -0.66
N LYS A 599 -18.16 28.18 -1.08
CA LYS A 599 -18.84 28.61 -2.30
C LYS A 599 -19.08 30.12 -2.34
N LEU A 600 -19.19 30.78 -1.19
CA LEU A 600 -19.32 32.24 -1.07
C LEU A 600 -18.10 32.99 -1.63
N LEU A 601 -16.91 32.38 -1.62
CA LEU A 601 -15.69 32.98 -2.19
C LEU A 601 -15.66 32.91 -3.71
N TRP A 602 -16.49 32.06 -4.33
CA TRP A 602 -16.49 31.79 -5.77
C TRP A 602 -17.75 32.28 -6.49
N GLN A 603 -18.81 32.59 -5.75
CA GLN A 603 -20.08 33.02 -6.31
C GLN A 603 -20.31 34.50 -6.10
N GLU A 604 -20.80 35.16 -7.15
CA GLU A 604 -21.18 36.58 -7.09
C GLU A 604 -22.49 36.79 -6.30
N SER A 605 -23.35 35.77 -6.24
CA SER A 605 -24.65 35.84 -5.57
C SER A 605 -24.61 35.22 -4.18
N LEU A 606 -25.17 35.92 -3.19
CA LEU A 606 -25.41 35.36 -1.87
C LEU A 606 -26.52 34.29 -1.90
N PRO A 607 -26.35 33.16 -1.19
CA PRO A 607 -27.41 32.17 -1.02
C PRO A 607 -28.67 32.72 -0.35
N GLU A 608 -29.78 32.00 -0.48
CA GLU A 608 -31.02 32.30 0.24
C GLU A 608 -30.84 32.19 1.77
N PRO A 609 -31.62 32.94 2.57
CA PRO A 609 -31.63 32.77 4.02
C PRO A 609 -31.97 31.33 4.44
N GLY A 610 -31.26 30.81 5.44
CA GLY A 610 -31.45 29.48 6.03
C GLY A 610 -30.81 28.34 5.25
N TRP A 611 -29.96 28.61 4.26
CA TRP A 611 -29.36 27.58 3.40
C TRP A 611 -28.46 26.61 4.17
N LEU A 612 -27.77 27.05 5.23
CA LEU A 612 -26.99 26.15 6.09
C LEU A 612 -27.89 25.21 6.90
N THR A 613 -29.02 25.72 7.39
CA THR A 613 -30.01 24.93 8.12
C THR A 613 -30.69 23.91 7.19
N LYS A 614 -31.07 24.32 5.97
CA LYS A 614 -31.60 23.42 4.93
C LYS A 614 -30.60 22.31 4.59
N TYR A 615 -29.31 22.64 4.49
CA TYR A 615 -28.26 21.64 4.26
C TYR A 615 -28.10 20.68 5.43
N LEU A 616 -28.07 21.16 6.68
CA LEU A 616 -28.02 20.29 7.86
C LEU A 616 -29.22 19.34 7.91
N GLN A 617 -30.43 19.86 7.62
CA GLN A 617 -31.65 19.07 7.55
C GLN A 617 -31.58 17.99 6.47
N TYR A 618 -31.10 18.33 5.27
CA TYR A 618 -30.88 17.35 4.20
C TYR A 618 -29.97 16.20 4.66
N VAL A 619 -28.85 16.50 5.33
CA VAL A 619 -27.94 15.45 5.80
C VAL A 619 -28.60 14.60 6.88
N GLN A 620 -29.38 15.20 7.78
CA GLN A 620 -30.15 14.48 8.78
C GLN A 620 -31.18 13.53 8.12
N GLU A 621 -31.98 14.03 7.17
CA GLU A 621 -32.95 13.23 6.41
C GLU A 621 -32.27 12.07 5.64
N GLU A 622 -31.06 12.31 5.11
CA GLU A 622 -30.30 11.29 4.40
C GLU A 622 -29.87 10.13 5.31
N LEU A 623 -29.55 10.43 6.57
CA LEU A 623 -29.18 9.46 7.60
C LEU A 623 -30.40 8.70 8.14
N GLU A 624 -31.54 9.36 8.25
CA GLU A 624 -32.80 8.77 8.71
C GLU A 624 -33.47 7.89 7.63
N THR A 625 -33.17 8.14 6.35
CA THR A 625 -33.74 7.39 5.22
C THR A 625 -33.27 5.93 5.22
N GLN A 626 -34.15 5.02 5.61
CA GLN A 626 -33.90 3.57 5.63
C GLN A 626 -34.01 2.91 4.24
N ASN A 627 -34.88 3.44 3.37
CA ASN A 627 -35.11 2.83 2.07
C ASN A 627 -33.98 3.17 1.08
N PRO A 628 -33.43 2.17 0.35
CA PRO A 628 -32.45 2.45 -0.68
C PRO A 628 -33.08 3.32 -1.77
N LYS A 629 -32.43 4.45 -2.08
CA LYS A 629 -32.88 5.34 -3.15
C LYS A 629 -32.75 4.64 -4.50
N THR A 630 -33.63 4.98 -5.43
CA THR A 630 -33.48 4.54 -6.81
C THR A 630 -32.18 5.10 -7.38
N GLN A 631 -31.34 4.23 -7.94
CA GLN A 631 -30.01 4.53 -8.45
C GLN A 631 -29.81 3.99 -9.87
N GLY A 632 -28.76 4.45 -10.55
CA GLY A 632 -28.32 3.89 -11.83
C GLY A 632 -29.36 3.97 -12.95
N VAL A 633 -29.43 2.90 -13.76
CA VAL A 633 -30.37 2.81 -14.90
C VAL A 633 -31.83 2.87 -14.45
N ALA A 634 -32.16 2.33 -13.27
CA ALA A 634 -33.51 2.40 -12.71
C ALA A 634 -33.93 3.85 -12.43
N ALA A 635 -33.02 4.68 -11.91
CA ALA A 635 -33.29 6.10 -11.66
C ALA A 635 -33.48 6.89 -12.95
N VAL A 636 -32.69 6.57 -13.98
CA VAL A 636 -32.84 7.16 -15.32
C VAL A 636 -34.20 6.81 -15.92
N HIS A 637 -34.63 5.54 -15.85
CA HIS A 637 -35.94 5.12 -16.35
C HIS A 637 -37.10 5.76 -15.60
N SER A 638 -36.99 5.91 -14.28
CA SER A 638 -38.00 6.59 -13.47
C SER A 638 -37.91 8.12 -13.51
N LYS A 639 -36.93 8.68 -14.22
CA LYS A 639 -36.62 10.12 -14.25
C LYS A 639 -36.45 10.70 -12.84
N SER A 640 -35.80 9.94 -11.96
CA SER A 640 -35.49 10.33 -10.58
C SER A 640 -34.11 10.98 -10.52
N SER A 641 -34.06 12.31 -10.34
CA SER A 641 -32.83 13.04 -10.05
C SER A 641 -32.48 12.95 -8.57
N SER A 642 -31.18 12.97 -8.25
CA SER A 642 -30.73 13.09 -6.86
C SER A 642 -31.13 14.44 -6.26
N HIS A 643 -31.13 14.50 -4.93
CA HIS A 643 -31.35 15.75 -4.20
C HIS A 643 -30.32 16.84 -4.64
N PRO A 644 -30.71 18.13 -4.73
CA PRO A 644 -29.79 19.20 -5.15
C PRO A 644 -28.49 19.26 -4.33
N GLU A 645 -28.58 19.06 -3.01
CA GLU A 645 -27.39 18.99 -2.15
C GLU A 645 -26.49 17.79 -2.47
N ARG A 646 -27.09 16.65 -2.82
CA ARG A 646 -26.33 15.47 -3.26
C ARG A 646 -25.58 15.74 -4.58
N LEU A 647 -26.23 16.44 -5.51
CA LEU A 647 -25.61 16.85 -6.77
C LEU A 647 -24.44 17.81 -6.53
N LEU A 648 -24.57 18.73 -5.57
CA LEU A 648 -23.48 19.63 -5.18
C LEU A 648 -22.31 18.89 -4.51
N ASP A 649 -22.59 17.84 -3.73
CA ASP A 649 -21.56 16.94 -3.20
C ASP A 649 -20.81 16.23 -4.34
N ALA A 650 -21.52 15.69 -5.33
CA ALA A 650 -20.89 15.06 -6.48
C ALA A 650 -20.06 16.04 -7.33
N GLN A 651 -20.50 17.30 -7.47
CA GLN A 651 -19.72 18.35 -8.13
C GLN A 651 -18.46 18.70 -7.36
N THR A 652 -18.54 18.79 -6.03
CA THR A 652 -17.39 19.04 -5.16
C THR A 652 -16.39 17.90 -5.25
N GLU A 653 -16.88 16.66 -5.17
CA GLU A 653 -16.07 15.46 -5.32
C GLU A 653 -15.39 15.42 -6.68
N HIS A 654 -16.12 15.77 -7.73
CA HIS A 654 -15.56 15.83 -9.08
C HIS A 654 -14.42 16.84 -9.18
N LYS A 655 -14.60 18.07 -8.66
CA LYS A 655 -13.52 19.08 -8.63
C LYS A 655 -12.31 18.61 -7.84
N ARG A 656 -12.53 17.96 -6.70
CA ARG A 656 -11.44 17.40 -5.87
C ARG A 656 -10.65 16.35 -6.64
N ILE A 657 -11.35 15.42 -7.30
CA ILE A 657 -10.71 14.35 -8.08
C ILE A 657 -9.97 14.95 -9.29
N MET A 658 -10.49 16.01 -9.92
CA MET A 658 -9.77 16.67 -11.02
C MET A 658 -8.46 17.34 -10.58
N LEU A 659 -8.39 17.85 -9.35
CA LEU A 659 -7.11 18.31 -8.77
C LEU A 659 -6.15 17.15 -8.54
N LEU A 660 -6.63 16.04 -7.97
CA LEU A 660 -5.81 14.83 -7.81
C LEU A 660 -5.29 14.32 -9.17
N VAL A 661 -6.14 14.32 -10.19
CA VAL A 661 -5.77 13.94 -11.57
C VAL A 661 -4.63 14.79 -12.11
N SER A 662 -4.54 16.07 -11.72
CA SER A 662 -3.46 16.95 -12.17
C SER A 662 -2.12 16.68 -11.47
N THR A 663 -2.13 16.04 -10.31
CA THR A 663 -0.91 15.73 -9.53
C THR A 663 -0.40 14.31 -9.76
N LEU A 664 -1.26 13.37 -10.15
CA LEU A 664 -0.89 11.98 -10.42
C LEU A 664 -0.14 11.83 -11.75
N ALA A 665 0.99 11.13 -11.74
CA ALA A 665 1.82 10.90 -12.92
C ALA A 665 1.10 10.06 -14.00
N GLU A 666 0.17 9.22 -13.59
CA GLU A 666 -0.61 8.31 -14.44
C GLU A 666 -1.70 9.04 -15.24
N THR A 667 -2.12 10.23 -14.80
CA THR A 667 -3.26 10.97 -15.37
C THR A 667 -2.92 12.37 -15.84
N ASN A 668 -1.85 12.99 -15.33
CA ASN A 668 -1.51 14.40 -15.60
C ASN A 668 -1.27 14.72 -17.09
N ASN A 669 -1.03 13.69 -17.90
CA ASN A 669 -0.71 13.79 -19.30
C ASN A 669 -1.93 13.53 -20.22
N ILE A 670 -3.10 13.27 -19.64
CA ILE A 670 -4.35 13.02 -20.36
C ILE A 670 -5.05 14.36 -20.59
N GLU A 671 -5.12 14.78 -21.85
CA GLU A 671 -5.79 16.03 -22.23
C GLU A 671 -7.30 15.97 -21.96
N LEU A 672 -7.90 17.10 -21.61
CA LEU A 672 -9.34 17.20 -21.34
C LEU A 672 -10.13 17.51 -22.63
N GLY A 673 -9.94 16.67 -23.65
CA GLY A 673 -10.62 16.74 -24.95
C GLY A 673 -10.62 15.40 -25.70
N ARG A 674 -11.05 15.40 -26.97
CA ARG A 674 -11.19 14.17 -27.78
C ARG A 674 -9.87 13.39 -27.96
N SER A 675 -8.74 14.07 -28.15
CA SER A 675 -7.39 13.46 -28.20
C SER A 675 -7.06 12.70 -26.92
N GLY A 676 -7.43 13.28 -25.77
CA GLY A 676 -7.27 12.66 -24.46
C GLY A 676 -8.03 11.37 -24.29
N LEU A 677 -9.19 11.18 -24.95
CA LEU A 677 -9.95 9.92 -24.86
C LEU A 677 -9.20 8.74 -25.44
N VAL A 678 -8.46 8.93 -26.53
CA VAL A 678 -7.65 7.86 -27.14
C VAL A 678 -6.52 7.46 -26.20
N ARG A 679 -5.86 8.46 -25.59
CA ARG A 679 -4.83 8.22 -24.58
C ARG A 679 -5.40 7.52 -23.35
N LEU A 680 -6.54 7.98 -22.86
CA LEU A 680 -7.26 7.39 -21.73
C LEU A 680 -7.61 5.93 -22.00
N GLU A 681 -8.17 5.63 -23.17
CA GLU A 681 -8.49 4.25 -23.60
C GLU A 681 -7.24 3.38 -23.63
N THR A 682 -6.14 3.88 -24.20
CA THR A 682 -4.86 3.16 -24.28
C THR A 682 -4.32 2.85 -22.89
N VAL A 683 -4.26 3.85 -22.01
CA VAL A 683 -3.74 3.66 -20.64
C VAL A 683 -4.60 2.66 -19.86
N ILE A 684 -5.93 2.69 -20.01
CA ILE A 684 -6.81 1.71 -19.37
C ILE A 684 -6.54 0.30 -19.89
N LYS A 685 -6.41 0.12 -21.21
CA LYS A 685 -6.15 -1.20 -21.80
C LYS A 685 -4.80 -1.77 -21.37
N ASN A 686 -3.80 -0.91 -21.19
CA ASN A 686 -2.45 -1.33 -20.84
C ASN A 686 -2.32 -1.66 -19.34
N ASN A 687 -3.02 -0.91 -18.49
CA ASN A 687 -2.90 -1.02 -17.04
C ASN A 687 -3.93 -1.98 -16.41
N PHE A 688 -5.03 -2.29 -17.10
CA PHE A 688 -6.12 -3.09 -16.54
C PHE A 688 -6.46 -4.27 -17.44
N ARG A 689 -6.36 -5.48 -16.86
CA ARG A 689 -6.66 -6.73 -17.56
C ARG A 689 -8.12 -7.16 -17.34
N PRO A 690 -8.83 -7.62 -18.39
CA PRO A 690 -10.18 -8.16 -18.29
C PRO A 690 -10.27 -9.34 -17.33
N GLY A 691 -11.33 -9.39 -16.53
CA GLY A 691 -11.63 -10.51 -15.64
C GLY A 691 -10.88 -10.50 -14.31
N ILE A 692 -9.99 -9.52 -14.09
CA ILE A 692 -9.23 -9.40 -12.85
C ILE A 692 -9.66 -8.09 -12.17
N PRO A 693 -10.17 -8.18 -10.93
CA PRO A 693 -10.53 -6.97 -10.21
C PRO A 693 -9.29 -6.10 -10.00
N PRO A 694 -9.39 -4.78 -10.21
CA PRO A 694 -8.31 -3.85 -9.91
C PRO A 694 -7.86 -3.93 -8.45
N THR A 695 -6.59 -3.67 -8.20
CA THR A 695 -6.10 -3.41 -6.83
C THR A 695 -6.79 -2.18 -6.23
N THR A 696 -6.65 -1.94 -4.92
CA THR A 696 -7.19 -0.74 -4.26
C THR A 696 -6.74 0.55 -4.95
N ASP A 697 -5.47 0.64 -5.37
CA ASP A 697 -4.95 1.79 -6.12
C ASP A 697 -5.45 1.77 -7.57
N GLY A 698 -5.60 0.60 -8.18
CA GLY A 698 -6.25 0.44 -9.47
C GLY A 698 -7.68 1.00 -9.48
N TRP A 699 -8.48 0.74 -8.44
CA TRP A 699 -9.82 1.30 -8.30
C TRP A 699 -9.81 2.83 -8.18
N LYS A 700 -8.87 3.40 -7.42
CA LYS A 700 -8.70 4.86 -7.33
C LYS A 700 -8.36 5.45 -8.70
N LEU A 701 -7.49 4.80 -9.45
CA LEU A 701 -7.06 5.24 -10.76
C LEU A 701 -8.20 5.16 -11.78
N LEU A 702 -8.99 4.07 -11.79
CA LEU A 702 -10.20 3.96 -12.61
C LEU A 702 -11.23 5.04 -12.26
N ARG A 703 -11.38 5.37 -10.98
CA ARG A 703 -12.23 6.47 -10.55
C ARG A 703 -11.75 7.80 -11.12
N CYS A 704 -10.44 8.09 -11.04
CA CYS A 704 -9.84 9.27 -11.66
C CYS A 704 -10.12 9.34 -13.17
N TYR A 705 -9.93 8.23 -13.89
CA TYR A 705 -10.28 8.13 -15.32
C TYR A 705 -11.77 8.37 -15.60
N GLY A 706 -12.67 7.90 -14.72
CA GLY A 706 -14.11 8.19 -14.79
C GLY A 706 -14.42 9.68 -14.70
N HIS A 707 -13.72 10.39 -13.82
CA HIS A 707 -13.86 11.84 -13.69
C HIS A 707 -13.24 12.62 -14.85
N ILE A 708 -12.13 12.14 -15.44
CA ILE A 708 -11.59 12.71 -16.69
C ILE A 708 -12.62 12.60 -17.82
N LEU A 709 -13.24 11.42 -18.01
CA LEU A 709 -14.29 11.24 -19.01
C LEU A 709 -15.49 12.16 -18.75
N ALA A 710 -15.93 12.28 -17.49
CA ALA A 710 -16.99 13.19 -17.11
C ALA A 710 -16.64 14.64 -17.47
N GLU A 711 -15.42 15.10 -17.18
CA GLU A 711 -14.94 16.46 -17.48
C GLU A 711 -14.90 16.76 -18.98
N ILE A 712 -14.45 15.81 -19.80
CA ILE A 712 -14.47 15.92 -21.26
C ILE A 712 -15.91 16.12 -21.76
N ILE A 713 -16.85 15.31 -21.25
CA ILE A 713 -18.26 15.37 -21.65
C ILE A 713 -18.95 16.65 -21.13
N ILE A 714 -18.61 17.14 -19.93
CA ILE A 714 -19.06 18.44 -19.43
C ILE A 714 -18.64 19.55 -20.40
N LYS A 715 -17.37 19.58 -20.82
CA LYS A 715 -16.83 20.62 -21.69
C LYS A 715 -17.44 20.60 -23.09
N ASP A 716 -17.43 19.43 -23.73
CA ASP A 716 -17.75 19.28 -25.15
C ASP A 716 -19.26 19.16 -25.41
N LEU A 717 -19.97 18.49 -24.50
CA LEU A 717 -21.39 18.12 -24.68
C LEU A 717 -22.32 18.79 -23.67
N LYS A 718 -21.78 19.61 -22.76
CA LYS A 718 -22.56 20.35 -21.73
C LYS A 718 -23.38 19.44 -20.83
N ALA A 719 -22.84 18.26 -20.51
CA ALA A 719 -23.49 17.33 -19.59
C ALA A 719 -23.54 17.90 -18.17
N SER A 720 -24.60 17.55 -17.44
CA SER A 720 -24.76 17.90 -16.02
C SER A 720 -25.07 16.65 -15.19
N TRP A 721 -24.52 16.54 -13.98
CA TRP A 721 -24.87 15.47 -13.04
C TRP A 721 -26.39 15.38 -12.84
N TYR A 722 -26.94 14.16 -12.78
CA TYR A 722 -28.38 13.93 -12.71
C TYR A 722 -28.81 13.03 -11.53
N ASN A 723 -28.31 11.79 -11.48
CA ASN A 723 -28.51 10.90 -10.34
C ASN A 723 -27.14 10.34 -9.91
N VAL A 724 -26.77 10.61 -8.66
CA VAL A 724 -25.48 10.32 -8.02
C VAL A 724 -25.69 9.67 -6.64
N ASP A 725 -26.85 9.03 -6.47
CA ASP A 725 -27.15 8.20 -5.31
C ASP A 725 -26.48 6.83 -5.47
N GLY A 726 -25.98 6.27 -4.36
CA GLY A 726 -25.29 4.98 -4.35
C GLY A 726 -23.85 5.00 -4.86
N ASN A 727 -23.41 3.86 -5.39
CA ASN A 727 -22.04 3.64 -5.85
C ASN A 727 -21.70 4.52 -7.04
N ASP A 728 -20.46 5.00 -7.11
CA ASP A 728 -20.00 5.95 -8.11
C ASP A 728 -20.09 5.43 -9.56
N GLY A 729 -19.96 4.11 -9.75
CA GLY A 729 -20.20 3.45 -11.03
C GLY A 729 -21.63 3.60 -11.57
N PHE A 730 -22.61 3.94 -10.71
CA PHE A 730 -24.00 4.20 -11.09
C PHE A 730 -24.32 5.67 -11.28
N TRP A 731 -23.35 6.57 -11.09
CA TRP A 731 -23.58 7.99 -11.26
C TRP A 731 -23.84 8.32 -12.73
N SER A 732 -24.89 9.10 -12.94
CA SER A 732 -25.39 9.48 -14.25
C SER A 732 -25.29 10.98 -14.48
N MET A 733 -25.09 11.35 -15.74
CA MET A 733 -25.20 12.71 -16.22
C MET A 733 -26.26 12.78 -17.31
N GLN A 734 -26.95 13.92 -17.39
CA GLN A 734 -27.92 14.24 -18.44
C GLN A 734 -27.28 15.21 -19.44
N LEU A 735 -27.41 14.89 -20.72
CA LEU A 735 -27.03 15.75 -21.84
C LEU A 735 -28.19 16.72 -22.17
N PRO A 736 -27.93 17.84 -22.87
CA PRO A 736 -28.97 18.81 -23.25
C PRO A 736 -30.16 18.18 -24.00
N TRP A 737 -29.90 17.16 -24.82
CA TRP A 737 -30.90 16.39 -25.56
C TRP A 737 -31.49 15.20 -24.80
N LYS A 738 -31.42 15.22 -23.47
CA LYS A 738 -32.04 14.24 -22.55
C LYS A 738 -31.49 12.80 -22.64
N THR A 739 -30.40 12.57 -23.36
CA THR A 739 -29.63 11.33 -23.24
C THR A 739 -28.91 11.28 -21.90
N PHE A 740 -28.90 10.10 -21.28
CA PHE A 740 -28.21 9.85 -20.02
C PHE A 740 -26.95 9.02 -20.25
N ILE A 741 -25.90 9.35 -19.52
CA ILE A 741 -24.59 8.68 -19.61
C ILE A 741 -24.08 8.32 -18.22
N PHE A 742 -23.22 7.32 -18.13
CA PHE A 742 -22.61 6.84 -16.89
C PHE A 742 -21.08 6.85 -17.04
N PRO A 743 -20.40 8.00 -16.84
CA PRO A 743 -18.98 8.13 -17.18
C PRO A 743 -18.10 7.14 -16.41
N LEU A 744 -18.26 7.03 -15.09
CA LEU A 744 -17.47 6.10 -14.26
C LEU A 744 -17.78 4.64 -14.63
N GLY A 745 -19.06 4.29 -14.74
CA GLY A 745 -19.48 2.96 -15.18
C GLY A 745 -18.95 2.57 -16.56
N LYS A 746 -18.83 3.53 -17.49
CA LYS A 746 -18.24 3.30 -18.83
C LYS A 746 -16.74 3.02 -18.75
N ILE A 747 -16.00 3.71 -17.88
CA ILE A 747 -14.59 3.41 -17.63
C ILE A 747 -14.43 2.02 -17.02
N TYR A 748 -15.23 1.65 -16.02
CA TYR A 748 -15.18 0.31 -15.42
C TYR A 748 -15.49 -0.79 -16.44
N LYS A 749 -16.46 -0.54 -17.33
CA LYS A 749 -16.76 -1.46 -18.45
C LYS A 749 -15.61 -1.54 -19.46
N THR A 750 -14.94 -0.43 -19.73
CA THR A 750 -13.77 -0.39 -20.62
C THR A 750 -12.59 -1.16 -20.02
N ALA A 751 -12.32 -1.01 -18.73
CA ALA A 751 -11.28 -1.77 -18.04
C ALA A 751 -11.59 -3.28 -18.04
N SER A 752 -12.85 -3.67 -17.82
CA SER A 752 -13.24 -5.08 -17.74
C SER A 752 -13.47 -5.78 -19.07
N ARG A 753 -13.83 -5.06 -20.15
CA ARG A 753 -14.21 -5.64 -21.45
C ARG A 753 -13.45 -5.08 -22.64
N HIS A 754 -12.57 -4.11 -22.43
CA HIS A 754 -11.86 -3.39 -23.49
C HIS A 754 -12.77 -2.71 -24.53
N ASP A 755 -13.99 -2.31 -24.13
CA ASP A 755 -14.88 -1.47 -24.95
C ASP A 755 -14.15 -0.20 -25.45
N SER A 756 -14.44 0.27 -26.66
CA SER A 756 -13.87 1.54 -27.12
C SER A 756 -14.57 2.75 -26.47
N LEU A 757 -13.77 3.69 -25.95
CA LEU A 757 -14.22 4.99 -25.46
C LEU A 757 -14.36 5.98 -26.62
N ALA A 758 -13.48 5.91 -27.61
CA ALA A 758 -13.59 6.73 -28.81
C ALA A 758 -14.90 6.49 -29.54
N ALA A 759 -15.25 5.22 -29.82
CA ALA A 759 -16.52 4.87 -30.46
C ALA A 759 -17.74 5.28 -29.63
N TYR A 760 -17.64 5.19 -28.29
CA TYR A 760 -18.71 5.64 -27.40
C TYR A 760 -18.91 7.16 -27.48
N TYR A 761 -17.83 7.94 -27.49
CA TYR A 761 -17.91 9.39 -27.61
C TYR A 761 -18.42 9.83 -29.00
N ASP A 762 -17.98 9.15 -30.06
CA ASP A 762 -18.45 9.44 -31.43
C ASP A 762 -19.96 9.19 -31.56
N ALA A 763 -20.49 8.14 -30.94
CA ALA A 763 -21.94 7.91 -30.87
C ALA A 763 -22.68 9.06 -30.16
N LEU A 764 -22.11 9.63 -29.09
CA LEU A 764 -22.70 10.80 -28.42
C LEU A 764 -22.65 12.07 -29.28
N LEU A 765 -21.62 12.24 -30.10
CA LEU A 765 -21.54 13.34 -31.08
C LEU A 765 -22.57 13.19 -32.19
N GLU A 766 -22.78 11.97 -32.70
CA GLU A 766 -23.82 11.70 -33.70
C GLU A 766 -25.23 11.97 -33.13
N ASP A 767 -25.48 11.62 -31.88
CA ASP A 767 -26.72 11.97 -31.18
C ASP A 767 -26.91 13.50 -31.10
N LYS A 768 -25.86 14.24 -30.75
CA LYS A 768 -25.86 15.72 -30.70
C LYS A 768 -26.20 16.33 -32.05
N LEU A 769 -25.61 15.83 -33.13
CA LEU A 769 -25.85 16.31 -34.49
C LEU A 769 -27.29 16.02 -34.92
N ARG A 770 -27.82 14.84 -34.60
CA ARG A 770 -29.23 14.50 -34.87
C ARG A 770 -30.20 15.42 -34.15
N TYR A 771 -29.93 15.75 -32.88
CA TYR A 771 -30.77 16.67 -32.11
C TYR A 771 -30.65 18.14 -32.55
N SER A 772 -29.50 18.56 -33.07
CA SER A 772 -29.29 19.94 -33.53
C SER A 772 -29.86 20.20 -34.93
N GLY A 773 -30.08 19.13 -35.71
CA GLY A 773 -30.68 19.20 -37.04
C GLY A 773 -32.21 19.06 -37.06
N SER A 774 -32.82 18.67 -35.94
CA SER A 774 -34.27 18.63 -35.70
C SER A 774 -34.73 19.90 -35.00
#